data_AF-A0A673JI65-F1
#
_entry.id   AF-A0A673JI65-F1
#
_cell.length_a   1.000
_cell.length_b   1.000
_cell.length_c   1.000
_cell.angle_alpha   90.00
_cell.angle_beta   90.00
_cell.angle_gamma   90.00
#
_symmetry.space_group_name_H-M   'P 1'
#
loop_
_entity.id
_entity.type
_entity.pdbx_description
1 polymer ?
#
loop_
_entity_poly.entity_id
_entity_poly.type
_entity_poly.pdbx_seq_one_letter_code
_entity_poly.pdbx_strand_id
1 'polypeptide(L)'
;PPMHAPLYADLQFGLTREEVTRRRAYHGWNEFDISEDEPLWKKYISQFKDPLILLLLASAVISVLMRQFDDAVSITAIIIVVTVAFVQEYRSEKSLEELGKLVPPECHCVREGRLEHLLARELVPGDTVCLSVGERVPADLRLFEAVDLSVDESSLTGETSPSTKTSAHQPAATNGDITSRSNIAFMGTLVRCGKAKGIVIGTGENSEFGEVFKMMQAEEAPKTPLQKSMDLLGKQLSLYSFGIIGVIMMVGWLQGKHILDMFTIGVSLAVAAIPEGLPIVVTVTLALGVMRMVKKRAIVKKLPIVETLSCCNVICSDKTGTLTKNEMTVTHLFTSDGQHVEVTGVGYNNSGEVLLDGEVVHGFSNTSISKIVEAGCVCNDAVIRSNTLMGRPTEGALIALAMKMGLEGLQQEFVRLEEIPFSSEQKWMAVRVVHRTQQDKPGIFFVKGAYEQIIRFCTTYNSRGDALPLTHQQRELYQQQKSYMGTAGLRVLAFASGSEMGALSFLGLVGIIDPPRAGVKEAVATLISSGVAVKMITGDSKETAVSIGMTFNHCFSNLKNAFCLIGALECSFWLQSLQNIGAVVAMTGDGVNDAVALKAADIGVAMGQTGTDVCKEAADMILVDDDFQTILSAIEEGKGIYNNIKNFVRFQLSTSIAALTLISLATLMNFPNPLNAMQILWINIIMDGPPYKNIEHCLLEPVDRDVIRKPPRNVRDSIITRSLIVKILVSSFIIVCGTLFVFWRELRDNEITPRDTTMTFTCFVFFDMFNALSSRSQTRMVHEMGLCSNRMFCYAVLGSIMGQLLVIYFPPLQKVFQTESLSILDLLFLVGLTSSVCMVSEVIKKLERLRGGEKMADTDDFHDV
;
A
#
# COMPACT_ATOMS: atom_id res chain seq x y z
N PRO A 1 -3.90 15.63 37.80
CA PRO A 1 -4.76 14.62 38.49
C PRO A 1 -3.89 13.46 39.01
N PRO A 2 -4.14 12.88 40.19
CA PRO A 2 -3.17 12.04 40.88
C PRO A 2 -3.07 10.67 40.17
N MET A 3 -2.04 10.48 39.32
CA MET A 3 -1.81 9.26 38.54
C MET A 3 -1.06 8.14 39.30
N HIS A 4 -0.80 8.30 40.59
CA HIS A 4 -0.06 7.30 41.38
C HIS A 4 -0.74 7.03 42.72
N ALA A 5 -1.95 6.48 42.69
CA ALA A 5 -2.44 5.67 43.80
C ALA A 5 -2.02 4.22 43.52
N PRO A 6 -1.48 3.46 44.50
CA PRO A 6 -1.28 2.04 44.30
C PRO A 6 -2.64 1.42 43.93
N LEU A 7 -2.68 0.64 42.84
CA LEU A 7 -3.84 -0.15 42.48
C LEU A 7 -4.06 -1.13 43.63
N TYR A 8 -4.92 -0.79 44.60
CA TYR A 8 -5.25 -1.60 45.78
C TYR A 8 -6.00 -2.87 45.32
N ALA A 9 -5.27 -3.80 44.71
CA ALA A 9 -5.77 -5.07 44.20
C ALA A 9 -5.08 -6.21 44.96
N ASP A 10 -5.86 -7.23 45.33
CA ASP A 10 -5.34 -8.43 45.95
C ASP A 10 -4.68 -9.31 44.88
N LEU A 11 -3.39 -9.59 45.04
CA LEU A 11 -2.58 -10.38 44.10
C LEU A 11 -3.06 -11.84 43.97
N GLN A 12 -3.71 -12.38 44.99
CA GLN A 12 -4.16 -13.78 45.00
C GLN A 12 -5.64 -13.91 44.64
N PHE A 13 -6.48 -13.01 45.16
CA PHE A 13 -7.93 -13.09 44.97
C PHE A 13 -8.47 -12.21 43.82
N GLY A 14 -7.66 -11.29 43.28
CA GLY A 14 -8.08 -10.38 42.22
C GLY A 14 -9.09 -9.32 42.68
N LEU A 15 -9.85 -8.76 41.75
CA LEU A 15 -10.88 -7.74 42.03
C LEU A 15 -12.25 -8.36 42.30
N THR A 16 -13.09 -7.65 43.07
CA THR A 16 -14.51 -7.97 43.26
C THR A 16 -15.35 -7.41 42.11
N ARG A 17 -16.50 -8.02 41.82
CA ARG A 17 -17.39 -7.56 40.72
C ARG A 17 -17.87 -6.12 40.86
N GLU A 18 -18.10 -5.65 42.09
CA GLU A 18 -18.50 -4.27 42.37
C GLU A 18 -17.38 -3.28 42.00
N GLU A 19 -16.14 -3.59 42.36
CA GLU A 19 -14.98 -2.76 42.06
C GLU A 19 -14.67 -2.76 40.56
N VAL A 20 -14.85 -3.89 39.88
CA VAL A 20 -14.75 -3.95 38.40
C VAL A 20 -15.76 -3.02 37.74
N THR A 21 -17.02 -3.04 38.18
CA THR A 21 -18.09 -2.19 37.62
C THR A 21 -17.78 -0.71 37.84
N ARG A 22 -17.29 -0.36 39.04
CA ARG A 22 -16.88 1.00 39.38
C ARG A 22 -15.68 1.48 38.54
N ARG A 23 -14.65 0.65 38.39
CA ARG A 23 -13.46 0.99 37.59
C ARG A 23 -13.78 1.07 36.11
N ARG A 24 -14.67 0.21 35.60
CA ARG A 24 -15.17 0.26 34.22
C ARG A 24 -15.92 1.57 33.93
N ALA A 25 -16.71 2.06 34.88
CA ALA A 25 -17.39 3.35 34.73
C ALA A 25 -16.43 4.54 34.67
N TYR A 26 -15.22 4.43 35.26
CA TYR A 26 -14.22 5.50 35.28
C TYR A 26 -13.21 5.41 34.12
N HIS A 27 -12.69 4.21 33.84
CA HIS A 27 -11.65 3.98 32.83
C HIS A 27 -12.20 3.65 31.45
N GLY A 28 -13.48 3.28 31.33
CA GLY A 28 -14.06 2.80 30.08
C GLY A 28 -13.77 1.33 29.81
N TRP A 29 -14.00 0.91 28.58
CA TRP A 29 -13.73 -0.45 28.09
C TRP A 29 -12.28 -0.55 27.57
N ASN A 30 -11.71 -1.76 27.58
CA ASN A 30 -10.41 -2.04 26.98
C ASN A 30 -10.53 -2.20 25.46
N GLU A 31 -10.97 -1.15 24.78
CA GLU A 31 -11.08 -1.04 23.32
C GLU A 31 -10.53 0.33 22.88
N PHE A 32 -10.11 0.42 21.63
CA PHE A 32 -9.73 1.69 21.02
C PHE A 32 -10.99 2.39 20.51
N ASP A 33 -11.10 3.70 20.77
CA ASP A 33 -12.22 4.48 20.25
C ASP A 33 -12.00 4.68 18.74
N ILE A 34 -12.80 3.98 17.92
CA ILE A 34 -12.84 4.21 16.49
C ILE A 34 -13.74 5.43 16.30
N SER A 35 -13.17 6.54 15.81
CA SER A 35 -13.89 7.81 15.62
C SER A 35 -15.27 7.58 15.01
N GLU A 36 -16.32 8.01 15.71
CA GLU A 36 -17.72 7.79 15.31
C GLU A 36 -17.99 8.24 13.87
N ASP A 37 -18.58 7.35 13.07
CA ASP A 37 -19.04 7.66 11.72
C ASP A 37 -19.94 8.90 11.74
N GLU A 38 -19.66 9.87 10.85
CA GLU A 38 -20.56 11.00 10.69
C GLU A 38 -21.98 10.50 10.35
N PRO A 39 -23.03 11.00 11.04
CA PRO A 39 -24.36 10.50 10.83
C PRO A 39 -24.84 10.78 9.40
N LEU A 40 -25.51 9.81 8.78
CA LEU A 40 -25.87 9.82 7.35
C LEU A 40 -26.58 11.09 6.88
N TRP A 41 -27.42 11.69 7.74
CA TRP A 41 -28.12 12.93 7.42
C TRP A 41 -27.18 14.13 7.30
N LYS A 42 -26.10 14.17 8.11
CA LYS A 42 -25.07 15.21 8.05
C LYS A 42 -24.20 15.04 6.80
N LYS A 43 -23.82 13.79 6.47
CA LYS A 43 -23.15 13.47 5.18
C LYS A 43 -24.02 13.89 3.98
N TYR A 44 -25.33 13.62 4.01
CA TYR A 44 -26.24 14.03 2.95
C TYR A 44 -26.37 15.56 2.83
N ILE A 45 -26.52 16.28 3.95
CA ILE A 45 -26.59 17.76 3.96
C ILE A 45 -25.27 18.39 3.51
N SER A 46 -24.13 17.75 3.81
CA SER A 46 -22.81 18.20 3.38
C SER A 46 -22.74 18.39 1.86
N GLN A 47 -23.35 17.49 1.07
CA GLN A 47 -23.36 17.60 -0.39
C GLN A 47 -24.08 18.86 -0.90
N PHE A 48 -25.09 19.36 -0.17
CA PHE A 48 -25.76 20.60 -0.55
C PHE A 48 -24.92 21.87 -0.32
N LYS A 49 -23.78 21.77 0.37
CA LYS A 49 -22.85 22.90 0.52
C LYS A 49 -22.03 23.16 -0.73
N ASP A 50 -22.08 22.27 -1.73
CA ASP A 50 -21.37 22.50 -2.97
C ASP A 50 -21.90 23.76 -3.69
N PRO A 51 -21.01 24.71 -4.05
CA PRO A 51 -21.41 26.01 -4.62
C PRO A 51 -22.30 25.89 -5.86
N LEU A 52 -22.17 24.79 -6.60
CA LEU A 52 -22.92 24.54 -7.83
C LEU A 52 -24.36 24.08 -7.56
N ILE A 53 -24.56 23.16 -6.61
CA ILE A 53 -25.92 22.75 -6.19
C ILE A 53 -26.65 23.97 -5.63
N LEU A 54 -25.94 24.83 -4.92
CA LEU A 54 -26.48 26.08 -4.38
C LEU A 54 -26.86 27.09 -5.49
N LEU A 55 -26.07 27.17 -6.57
CA LEU A 55 -26.38 28.00 -7.75
C LEU A 55 -27.58 27.45 -8.55
N LEU A 56 -27.66 26.13 -8.71
CA LEU A 56 -28.79 25.45 -9.34
C LEU A 56 -30.08 25.63 -8.54
N LEU A 57 -30.02 25.48 -7.21
CA LEU A 57 -31.13 25.76 -6.30
C LEU A 57 -31.55 27.24 -6.37
N ALA A 58 -30.61 28.18 -6.50
CA ALA A 58 -30.95 29.59 -6.68
C ALA A 58 -31.69 29.86 -7.99
N SER A 59 -31.26 29.27 -9.11
CA SER A 59 -31.97 29.37 -10.41
C SER A 59 -33.36 28.74 -10.38
N ALA A 60 -33.47 27.58 -9.74
CA ALA A 60 -34.72 26.87 -9.51
C ALA A 60 -35.74 27.76 -8.75
N VAL A 61 -35.29 28.41 -7.67
CA VAL A 61 -36.13 29.33 -6.89
C VAL A 61 -36.56 30.54 -7.72
N ILE A 62 -35.67 31.12 -8.53
CA ILE A 62 -35.98 32.25 -9.41
C ILE A 62 -37.02 31.85 -10.48
N SER A 63 -36.88 30.67 -11.08
CA SER A 63 -37.81 30.18 -12.12
C SER A 63 -39.21 29.91 -11.56
N VAL A 64 -39.29 29.36 -10.34
CA VAL A 64 -40.57 29.15 -9.62
C VAL A 64 -41.23 30.48 -9.26
N LEU A 65 -40.46 31.48 -8.84
CA LEU A 65 -40.96 32.84 -8.57
C LEU A 65 -41.57 33.50 -9.82
N MET A 66 -41.09 33.13 -11.02
CA MET A 66 -41.58 33.64 -12.30
C MET A 66 -42.82 32.91 -12.85
N ARG A 67 -43.35 31.90 -12.15
CA ARG A 67 -44.51 31.08 -12.57
C ARG A 67 -44.34 30.32 -13.90
N GLN A 68 -43.12 30.04 -14.32
CA GLN A 68 -42.83 29.09 -15.40
C GLN A 68 -42.82 27.67 -14.84
N PHE A 69 -43.92 26.93 -15.00
CA PHE A 69 -44.06 25.56 -14.48
C PHE A 69 -43.31 24.50 -15.32
N ASP A 70 -42.92 24.85 -16.55
CA ASP A 70 -42.12 23.95 -17.41
C ASP A 70 -40.72 23.69 -16.82
N ASP A 71 -40.20 24.61 -16.01
CA ASP A 71 -38.90 24.47 -15.32
C ASP A 71 -38.98 23.67 -14.01
N ALA A 72 -40.18 23.39 -13.49
CA ALA A 72 -40.36 22.61 -12.25
C ALA A 72 -39.94 21.13 -12.41
N VAL A 73 -40.01 20.61 -13.64
CA VAL A 73 -39.51 19.27 -14.00
C VAL A 73 -37.98 19.22 -13.88
N SER A 74 -37.30 20.29 -14.28
CA SER A 74 -35.85 20.45 -14.19
C SER A 74 -35.35 20.39 -12.73
N ILE A 75 -36.08 21.03 -11.81
CA ILE A 75 -35.76 21.06 -10.37
C ILE A 75 -35.88 19.65 -9.75
N THR A 76 -36.93 18.93 -10.12
CA THR A 76 -37.16 17.57 -9.63
C THR A 76 -36.10 16.60 -10.16
N ALA A 77 -35.68 16.76 -11.41
CA ALA A 77 -34.59 15.98 -12.00
C ALA A 77 -33.25 16.20 -11.27
N ILE A 78 -32.93 17.44 -10.88
CA ILE A 78 -31.68 17.77 -10.17
C ILE A 78 -31.63 17.11 -8.78
N ILE A 79 -32.72 17.15 -8.01
CA ILE A 79 -32.78 16.50 -6.68
C ILE A 79 -32.61 14.98 -6.80
N ILE A 80 -33.19 14.37 -7.84
CA ILE A 80 -33.01 12.94 -8.12
C ILE A 80 -31.55 12.62 -8.44
N VAL A 81 -30.88 13.43 -9.26
CA VAL A 81 -29.46 13.23 -9.60
C VAL A 81 -28.56 13.30 -8.37
N VAL A 82 -28.74 14.31 -7.50
CA VAL A 82 -27.98 14.46 -6.25
C VAL A 82 -28.22 13.27 -5.32
N THR A 83 -29.47 12.82 -5.20
CA THR A 83 -29.82 11.68 -4.35
C THR A 83 -29.22 10.37 -4.87
N VAL A 84 -29.22 10.18 -6.20
CA VAL A 84 -28.56 9.03 -6.85
C VAL A 84 -27.04 9.07 -6.62
N ALA A 85 -26.41 10.24 -6.69
CA ALA A 85 -24.98 10.40 -6.41
C ALA A 85 -24.62 9.97 -4.97
N PHE A 86 -25.37 10.47 -3.97
CA PHE A 86 -25.17 10.09 -2.56
C PHE A 86 -25.35 8.58 -2.30
N VAL A 87 -26.39 7.97 -2.89
CA VAL A 87 -26.64 6.52 -2.74
C VAL A 87 -25.49 5.68 -3.31
N GLN A 88 -24.86 6.13 -4.40
CA GLN A 88 -23.75 5.43 -5.04
C GLN A 88 -22.46 5.50 -4.21
N GLU A 89 -22.20 6.64 -3.58
CA GLU A 89 -21.07 6.84 -2.68
C GLU A 89 -21.23 5.98 -1.41
N TYR A 90 -22.40 6.06 -0.77
CA TYR A 90 -22.69 5.32 0.45
C TYR A 90 -22.61 3.79 0.28
N ARG A 91 -23.13 3.24 -0.83
CA ARG A 91 -23.05 1.80 -1.08
C ARG A 91 -21.60 1.32 -1.21
N SER A 92 -20.73 2.15 -1.79
CA SER A 92 -19.33 1.80 -2.01
C SER A 92 -18.54 1.76 -0.70
N GLU A 93 -18.79 2.71 0.22
CA GLU A 93 -18.20 2.71 1.57
C GLU A 93 -18.61 1.48 2.40
N LYS A 94 -19.91 1.16 2.41
CA LYS A 94 -20.45 0.08 3.26
C LYS A 94 -19.93 -1.31 2.91
N SER A 95 -19.69 -1.58 1.62
CA SER A 95 -19.11 -2.86 1.19
C SER A 95 -17.63 -3.02 1.61
N LEU A 96 -16.93 -1.93 1.89
CA LEU A 96 -15.55 -1.93 2.40
C LEU A 96 -15.51 -2.06 3.94
N GLU A 97 -16.47 -1.48 4.66
CA GLU A 97 -16.58 -1.58 6.14
C GLU A 97 -16.85 -3.00 6.64
N GLU A 98 -17.64 -3.80 5.92
CA GLU A 98 -17.96 -5.17 6.35
C GLU A 98 -16.75 -6.12 6.33
N LEU A 99 -15.67 -5.75 5.64
CA LEU A 99 -14.39 -6.48 5.64
C LEU A 99 -13.53 -6.21 6.89
N GLY A 100 -13.86 -5.20 7.70
CA GLY A 100 -13.03 -4.74 8.82
C GLY A 100 -13.38 -5.28 10.21
N LYS A 101 -14.44 -6.10 10.35
CA LYS A 101 -14.88 -6.59 11.67
C LYS A 101 -14.04 -7.78 12.13
N LEU A 102 -12.93 -7.51 12.79
CA LEU A 102 -12.12 -8.50 13.49
C LEU A 102 -12.78 -8.91 14.83
N VAL A 103 -12.72 -10.20 15.15
CA VAL A 103 -13.23 -10.76 16.41
C VAL A 103 -12.28 -10.38 17.55
N PRO A 104 -12.76 -9.77 18.66
CA PRO A 104 -11.90 -9.41 19.77
C PRO A 104 -11.35 -10.66 20.48
N PRO A 105 -10.08 -10.64 20.93
CA PRO A 105 -9.45 -11.79 21.60
C PRO A 105 -10.04 -12.05 23.00
N GLU A 106 -10.06 -13.32 23.40
CA GLU A 106 -10.41 -13.77 24.75
C GLU A 106 -9.18 -13.74 25.67
N CYS A 107 -9.40 -13.65 26.99
CA CYS A 107 -8.36 -13.60 28.01
C CYS A 107 -8.77 -14.32 29.30
N HIS A 108 -7.76 -14.70 30.09
CA HIS A 108 -7.94 -15.42 31.36
C HIS A 108 -7.62 -14.48 32.52
N CYS A 109 -8.61 -14.18 33.36
CA CYS A 109 -8.44 -13.30 34.52
C CYS A 109 -8.76 -14.03 35.83
N VAL A 110 -8.27 -13.50 36.95
CA VAL A 110 -8.65 -13.94 38.29
C VAL A 110 -9.51 -12.86 38.94
N ARG A 111 -10.74 -13.22 39.30
CA ARG A 111 -11.69 -12.38 40.04
C ARG A 111 -12.30 -13.19 41.18
N GLU A 112 -12.37 -12.60 42.36
CA GLU A 112 -12.88 -13.26 43.58
C GLU A 112 -12.27 -14.66 43.83
N GLY A 113 -10.98 -14.84 43.52
CA GLY A 113 -10.23 -16.08 43.65
C GLY A 113 -10.55 -17.17 42.63
N ARG A 114 -11.35 -16.87 41.59
CA ARG A 114 -11.71 -17.80 40.52
C ARG A 114 -11.08 -17.34 39.20
N LEU A 115 -10.59 -18.31 38.42
CA LEU A 115 -10.15 -18.08 37.05
C LEU A 115 -11.41 -17.96 36.15
N GLU A 116 -11.66 -16.77 35.60
CA GLU A 116 -12.74 -16.50 34.65
C GLU A 116 -12.16 -16.28 33.24
N HIS A 117 -12.80 -16.89 32.24
CA HIS A 117 -12.59 -16.62 30.82
C HIS A 117 -13.49 -15.47 30.38
N LEU A 118 -12.91 -14.38 29.87
CA LEU A 118 -13.63 -13.17 29.49
C LEU A 118 -13.10 -12.62 28.16
N LEU A 119 -13.87 -11.76 27.51
CA LEU A 119 -13.38 -10.97 26.38
C LEU A 119 -12.35 -9.94 26.88
N ALA A 120 -11.27 -9.70 26.12
CA ALA A 120 -10.23 -8.74 26.49
C ALA A 120 -10.78 -7.31 26.72
N ARG A 121 -11.87 -6.95 26.01
CA ARG A 121 -12.64 -5.71 26.19
C ARG A 121 -13.05 -5.46 27.65
N GLU A 122 -13.33 -6.52 28.41
CA GLU A 122 -13.91 -6.44 29.76
C GLU A 122 -12.91 -6.16 30.88
N LEU A 123 -11.61 -6.17 30.56
CA LEU A 123 -10.54 -5.94 31.52
C LEU A 123 -10.52 -4.49 32.02
N VAL A 124 -10.20 -4.32 33.30
CA VAL A 124 -10.03 -3.01 33.93
C VAL A 124 -8.67 -2.91 34.64
N PRO A 125 -8.12 -1.70 34.83
CA PRO A 125 -6.91 -1.51 35.62
C PRO A 125 -7.03 -2.12 37.03
N GLY A 126 -6.06 -2.96 37.38
CA GLY A 126 -5.98 -3.72 38.62
C GLY A 126 -6.53 -5.15 38.57
N ASP A 127 -7.12 -5.60 37.46
CA ASP A 127 -7.43 -7.02 37.27
C ASP A 127 -6.13 -7.85 37.27
N THR A 128 -6.21 -9.08 37.75
CA THR A 128 -5.10 -10.04 37.67
C THR A 128 -5.29 -10.92 36.46
N VAL A 129 -4.32 -10.93 35.55
CA VAL A 129 -4.34 -11.71 34.31
C VAL A 129 -3.31 -12.83 34.40
N CYS A 130 -3.72 -14.02 33.98
CA CYS A 130 -2.85 -15.18 33.85
C CYS A 130 -2.43 -15.32 32.39
N LEU A 131 -1.11 -15.47 32.17
CA LEU A 131 -0.52 -15.67 30.86
C LEU A 131 0.03 -17.08 30.73
N SER A 132 -0.35 -17.76 29.65
CA SER A 132 0.18 -19.06 29.24
C SER A 132 0.82 -18.99 27.86
N VAL A 133 1.64 -19.99 27.54
CA VAL A 133 2.27 -20.13 26.22
C VAL A 133 1.22 -20.11 25.10
N GLY A 134 1.42 -19.25 24.10
CA GLY A 134 0.54 -19.10 22.95
C GLY A 134 -0.55 -18.04 23.10
N GLU A 135 -0.74 -17.46 24.30
CA GLU A 135 -1.68 -16.36 24.52
C GLU A 135 -1.08 -15.01 24.12
N ARG A 136 -1.92 -14.11 23.62
CA ARG A 136 -1.57 -12.70 23.44
C ARG A 136 -1.87 -11.95 24.74
N VAL A 137 -0.97 -11.04 25.09
CA VAL A 137 -1.12 -10.18 26.27
C VAL A 137 -2.28 -9.18 26.02
N PRO A 138 -3.37 -9.20 26.82
CA PRO A 138 -4.61 -8.51 26.48
C PRO A 138 -4.66 -7.01 26.87
N ALA A 139 -3.76 -6.58 27.76
CA ALA A 139 -3.60 -5.22 28.27
C ALA A 139 -2.18 -5.08 28.83
N ASP A 140 -1.71 -3.87 29.16
CA ASP A 140 -0.38 -3.75 29.76
C ASP A 140 -0.38 -4.32 31.19
N LEU A 141 0.54 -5.24 31.47
CA LEU A 141 0.61 -5.99 32.72
C LEU A 141 1.92 -5.74 33.47
N ARG A 142 1.84 -5.40 34.75
CA ARG A 142 2.99 -5.46 35.66
C ARG A 142 3.10 -6.87 36.25
N LEU A 143 4.18 -7.58 35.91
CA LEU A 143 4.40 -8.97 36.30
C LEU A 143 4.84 -9.10 37.76
N PHE A 144 4.10 -9.88 38.55
CA PHE A 144 4.51 -10.20 39.93
C PHE A 144 4.93 -11.65 40.10
N GLU A 145 4.47 -12.54 39.23
CA GLU A 145 4.87 -13.95 39.15
C GLU A 145 5.29 -14.25 37.71
N ALA A 146 6.50 -14.75 37.50
CA ALA A 146 7.01 -15.14 36.19
C ALA A 146 7.94 -16.35 36.33
N VAL A 147 7.66 -17.41 35.59
CA VAL A 147 8.46 -18.64 35.54
C VAL A 147 8.91 -18.84 34.11
N ASP A 148 10.21 -18.65 33.86
CA ASP A 148 10.87 -18.73 32.55
C ASP A 148 10.09 -18.02 31.43
N LEU A 149 9.49 -16.87 31.74
CA LEU A 149 8.64 -16.14 30.81
C LEU A 149 9.49 -15.49 29.73
N SER A 150 9.22 -15.84 28.48
CA SER A 150 9.71 -15.14 27.31
C SER A 150 8.55 -14.65 26.44
N VAL A 151 8.58 -13.36 26.12
CA VAL A 151 7.54 -12.68 25.36
C VAL A 151 8.14 -12.19 24.06
N ASP A 152 7.41 -12.41 22.97
CA ASP A 152 7.72 -11.89 21.66
C ASP A 152 7.18 -10.46 21.57
N GLU A 153 8.10 -9.51 21.74
CA GLU A 153 7.82 -8.08 21.67
C GLU A 153 8.10 -7.49 20.29
N SER A 154 8.39 -8.32 19.28
CA SER A 154 8.68 -7.89 17.91
C SER A 154 7.61 -6.97 17.33
N SER A 155 6.35 -7.15 17.73
CA SER A 155 5.28 -6.25 17.34
C SER A 155 5.54 -4.82 17.81
N LEU A 156 5.91 -4.61 19.08
CA LEU A 156 6.09 -3.27 19.67
C LEU A 156 7.52 -2.72 19.52
N THR A 157 8.54 -3.58 19.47
CA THR A 157 9.96 -3.15 19.48
C THR A 157 10.66 -3.42 18.16
N GLY A 158 10.09 -4.23 17.26
CA GLY A 158 10.73 -4.66 16.02
C GLY A 158 11.84 -5.69 16.22
N GLU A 159 12.20 -6.01 17.46
CA GLU A 159 13.24 -6.99 17.76
C GLU A 159 12.69 -8.41 17.69
N THR A 160 13.38 -9.27 16.95
CA THR A 160 12.92 -10.63 16.62
C THR A 160 13.34 -11.67 17.66
N SER A 161 14.23 -11.30 18.58
CA SER A 161 14.58 -12.12 19.73
C SER A 161 13.55 -11.96 20.85
N PRO A 162 12.94 -13.06 21.35
CA PRO A 162 12.03 -12.99 22.49
C PRO A 162 12.74 -12.39 23.71
N SER A 163 12.08 -11.44 24.38
CA SER A 163 12.62 -10.79 25.57
C SER A 163 12.30 -11.61 26.82
N THR A 164 13.30 -11.79 27.69
CA THR A 164 13.12 -12.50 28.97
C THR A 164 12.54 -11.57 30.02
N LYS A 165 11.43 -11.98 30.64
CA LYS A 165 10.70 -11.18 31.61
C LYS A 165 10.90 -11.67 33.04
N THR A 166 10.93 -10.74 33.99
CA THR A 166 11.24 -11.00 35.41
C THR A 166 10.31 -10.21 36.31
N SER A 167 9.98 -10.74 37.50
CA SER A 167 9.16 -10.01 38.48
C SER A 167 9.93 -8.95 39.26
N ALA A 168 11.27 -8.99 39.23
CA ALA A 168 12.16 -8.13 40.00
C ALA A 168 11.94 -6.63 39.74
N HIS A 169 12.16 -5.83 40.79
CA HIS A 169 12.10 -4.37 40.70
C HIS A 169 13.31 -3.84 39.91
N GLN A 170 13.06 -2.98 38.92
CA GLN A 170 14.12 -2.34 38.14
C GLN A 170 14.46 -0.92 38.67
N PRO A 171 15.73 -0.49 38.65
CA PRO A 171 16.11 0.85 39.09
C PRO A 171 15.57 1.93 38.14
N ALA A 172 15.16 3.09 38.69
CA ALA A 172 14.59 4.20 37.92
C ALA A 172 15.52 4.74 36.80
N ALA A 173 16.84 4.54 36.91
CA ALA A 173 17.82 4.96 35.89
C ALA A 173 17.74 4.14 34.59
N THR A 174 17.19 2.92 34.64
CA THR A 174 17.06 2.02 33.48
C THR A 174 15.69 2.10 32.81
N ASN A 175 14.76 2.90 33.34
CA ASN A 175 13.36 2.99 32.90
C ASN A 175 13.12 3.82 31.61
N GLY A 176 14.17 4.36 31.00
CA GLY A 176 14.07 5.30 29.88
C GLY A 176 13.55 4.67 28.59
N ASP A 177 14.07 3.51 28.20
CA ASP A 177 13.68 2.83 26.96
C ASP A 177 12.63 1.75 27.22
N ILE A 178 11.67 1.60 26.30
CA ILE A 178 10.60 0.61 26.43
C ILE A 178 11.13 -0.83 26.42
N THR A 179 12.23 -1.06 25.69
CA THR A 179 12.91 -2.35 25.51
C THR A 179 13.61 -2.84 26.78
N SER A 180 13.98 -1.94 27.70
CA SER A 180 14.68 -2.30 28.94
C SER A 180 13.73 -2.77 30.05
N ARG A 181 12.41 -2.54 29.91
CA ARG A 181 11.38 -2.86 30.91
C ARG A 181 11.06 -4.36 30.95
N SER A 182 11.91 -5.14 31.63
CA SER A 182 11.77 -6.60 31.74
C SER A 182 10.65 -7.05 32.68
N ASN A 183 10.03 -6.12 33.39
CA ASN A 183 9.07 -6.40 34.46
C ASN A 183 7.61 -6.08 34.08
N ILE A 184 7.41 -5.64 32.83
CA ILE A 184 6.12 -5.35 32.21
C ILE A 184 5.97 -6.27 30.99
N ALA A 185 4.76 -6.77 30.78
CA ALA A 185 4.34 -7.39 29.53
C ALA A 185 3.35 -6.45 28.84
N PHE A 186 3.62 -6.10 27.58
CA PHE A 186 2.85 -5.10 26.85
C PHE A 186 1.68 -5.71 26.09
N MET A 187 0.59 -4.97 25.97
CA MET A 187 -0.59 -5.34 25.19
C MET A 187 -0.22 -5.72 23.75
N GLY A 188 -0.83 -6.79 23.22
CA GLY A 188 -0.64 -7.27 21.85
C GLY A 188 0.57 -8.19 21.64
N THR A 189 1.49 -8.29 22.62
CA THR A 189 2.67 -9.17 22.53
C THR A 189 2.32 -10.65 22.75
N LEU A 190 3.10 -11.58 22.19
CA LEU A 190 2.81 -13.02 22.21
C LEU A 190 3.70 -13.76 23.21
N VAL A 191 3.12 -14.59 24.08
CA VAL A 191 3.89 -15.40 25.02
C VAL A 191 4.49 -16.62 24.30
N ARG A 192 5.83 -16.70 24.23
CA ARG A 192 6.55 -17.78 23.54
C ARG A 192 6.87 -18.95 24.47
N CYS A 193 7.27 -18.65 25.70
CA CYS A 193 7.61 -19.66 26.70
C CYS A 193 7.26 -19.17 28.10
N GLY A 194 7.09 -20.11 29.02
CA GLY A 194 6.84 -19.84 30.43
C GLY A 194 5.39 -19.54 30.78
N LYS A 195 5.19 -19.17 32.04
CA LYS A 195 3.89 -18.75 32.59
C LYS A 195 4.11 -17.53 33.47
N ALA A 196 3.11 -16.66 33.49
CA ALA A 196 3.17 -15.48 34.35
C ALA A 196 1.80 -15.04 34.84
N LYS A 197 1.81 -14.30 35.95
CA LYS A 197 0.67 -13.52 36.41
C LYS A 197 1.07 -12.06 36.53
N GLY A 198 0.20 -11.19 36.05
CA GLY A 198 0.42 -9.76 36.09
C GLY A 198 -0.85 -9.00 36.46
N ILE A 199 -0.66 -7.80 37.00
CA ILE A 199 -1.74 -6.85 37.26
C ILE A 199 -1.87 -5.91 36.07
N VAL A 200 -3.09 -5.66 35.62
CA VAL A 200 -3.38 -4.66 34.57
C VAL A 200 -3.03 -3.26 35.06
N ILE A 201 -2.11 -2.59 34.36
CA ILE A 201 -1.68 -1.21 34.65
C ILE A 201 -2.26 -0.20 33.66
N GLY A 202 -2.47 -0.59 32.40
CA GLY A 202 -2.99 0.26 31.33
C GLY A 202 -3.91 -0.53 30.41
N THR A 203 -5.02 0.09 30.00
CA THR A 203 -6.05 -0.49 29.12
C THR A 203 -6.36 0.47 27.97
N GLY A 204 -6.69 -0.05 26.79
CA GLY A 204 -7.08 0.72 25.61
C GLY A 204 -6.07 1.80 25.26
N GLU A 205 -6.53 3.04 25.11
CA GLU A 205 -5.70 4.22 24.82
C GLU A 205 -4.63 4.54 25.87
N ASN A 206 -4.80 4.09 27.11
CA ASN A 206 -3.84 4.35 28.20
C ASN A 206 -2.76 3.26 28.30
N SER A 207 -2.70 2.35 27.35
CA SER A 207 -1.57 1.42 27.19
C SER A 207 -0.47 2.04 26.32
N GLU A 208 0.76 1.52 26.41
CA GLU A 208 1.88 1.94 25.54
C GLU A 208 1.52 1.71 24.06
N PHE A 209 0.83 0.61 23.77
CA PHE A 209 0.31 0.33 22.43
C PHE A 209 -0.78 1.34 22.01
N GLY A 210 -1.63 1.74 22.94
CA GLY A 210 -2.67 2.75 22.74
C GLY A 210 -2.12 4.15 22.49
N GLU A 211 -0.99 4.51 23.10
CA GLU A 211 -0.29 5.77 22.82
C GLU A 211 0.22 5.81 21.37
N VAL A 212 0.83 4.73 20.89
CA VAL A 212 1.25 4.59 19.48
C VAL A 212 0.03 4.67 18.55
N PHE A 213 -1.08 4.01 18.90
CA PHE A 213 -2.31 4.06 18.13
C PHE A 213 -2.90 5.49 18.07
N LYS A 214 -2.86 6.24 19.17
CA LYS A 214 -3.30 7.64 19.23
C LYS A 214 -2.42 8.56 18.40
N MET A 215 -1.10 8.36 18.44
CA MET A 215 -0.16 9.08 17.57
C MET A 215 -0.46 8.79 16.09
N MET A 216 -0.77 7.53 15.74
CA MET A 216 -1.15 7.13 14.38
C MET A 216 -2.47 7.77 13.94
N GLN A 217 -3.49 7.86 14.81
CA GLN A 217 -4.75 8.53 14.48
C GLN A 217 -4.60 10.06 14.35
N ALA A 218 -3.73 10.68 15.15
CA ALA A 218 -3.50 12.12 15.10
C ALA A 218 -2.81 12.58 13.80
N GLU A 219 -2.10 11.67 13.12
CA GLU A 219 -1.45 11.96 11.84
C GLU A 219 -2.48 11.95 10.69
N GLU A 220 -2.78 13.13 10.15
CA GLU A 220 -3.65 13.28 8.98
C GLU A 220 -2.90 12.84 7.70
N ALA A 221 -3.48 11.88 6.98
CA ALA A 221 -2.90 11.43 5.72
C ALA A 221 -2.89 12.58 4.67
N PRO A 222 -1.80 12.75 3.91
CA PRO A 222 -1.70 13.83 2.94
C PRO A 222 -2.72 13.67 1.80
N LYS A 223 -3.24 14.80 1.29
CA LYS A 223 -4.09 14.80 0.08
C LYS A 223 -3.31 14.27 -1.13
N THR A 224 -3.94 13.40 -1.91
CA THR A 224 -3.29 12.79 -3.07
C THR A 224 -3.05 13.80 -4.22
N PRO A 225 -2.05 13.56 -5.08
CA PRO A 225 -1.79 14.42 -6.24
C PRO A 225 -2.99 14.57 -7.18
N LEU A 226 -3.76 13.49 -7.41
CA LEU A 226 -4.99 13.54 -8.21
C LEU A 226 -6.03 14.47 -7.60
N GLN A 227 -6.28 14.37 -6.30
CA GLN A 227 -7.25 15.24 -5.61
C GLN A 227 -6.84 16.71 -5.72
N LYS A 228 -5.56 17.03 -5.44
CA LYS A 228 -5.03 18.39 -5.59
C LYS A 228 -5.20 18.92 -7.02
N SER A 229 -4.95 18.06 -8.00
CA SER A 229 -5.08 18.43 -9.42
C SER A 229 -6.54 18.62 -9.83
N MET A 230 -7.46 17.77 -9.37
CA MET A 230 -8.90 17.91 -9.63
C MET A 230 -9.47 19.18 -8.99
N ASP A 231 -9.09 19.49 -7.75
CA ASP A 231 -9.47 20.74 -7.07
C ASP A 231 -9.02 21.97 -7.88
N LEU A 232 -7.79 21.92 -8.40
CA LEU A 232 -7.21 23.02 -9.18
C LEU A 232 -7.89 23.18 -10.54
N LEU A 233 -8.17 22.06 -11.23
CA LEU A 233 -8.91 22.06 -12.48
C LEU A 233 -10.34 22.58 -12.29
N GLY A 234 -11.04 22.11 -11.26
CA GLY A 234 -12.38 22.58 -10.93
C GLY A 234 -12.41 24.10 -10.67
N LYS A 235 -11.44 24.60 -9.89
CA LYS A 235 -11.29 26.06 -9.64
C LYS A 235 -11.02 26.85 -10.93
N GLN A 236 -10.12 26.36 -11.79
CA GLN A 236 -9.78 27.03 -13.04
C GLN A 236 -10.96 27.05 -14.02
N LEU A 237 -11.62 25.90 -14.23
CA LEU A 237 -12.79 25.79 -15.09
C LEU A 237 -13.94 26.68 -14.58
N SER A 238 -14.21 26.65 -13.29
CA SER A 238 -15.23 27.51 -12.67
C SER A 238 -14.92 29.00 -12.91
N LEU A 239 -13.67 29.43 -12.69
CA LEU A 239 -13.24 30.80 -12.91
C LEU A 239 -13.37 31.24 -14.38
N TYR A 240 -12.94 30.41 -15.33
CA TYR A 240 -13.09 30.69 -16.76
C TYR A 240 -14.56 30.72 -17.19
N SER A 241 -15.36 29.79 -16.68
CA SER A 241 -16.80 29.68 -17.01
C SER A 241 -17.56 30.90 -16.51
N PHE A 242 -17.35 31.32 -15.25
CA PHE A 242 -17.95 32.54 -14.72
C PHE A 242 -17.50 33.80 -15.49
N GLY A 243 -16.22 33.87 -15.89
CA GLY A 243 -15.72 34.93 -16.74
C GLY A 243 -16.47 35.02 -18.08
N ILE A 244 -16.64 33.87 -18.76
CA ILE A 244 -17.33 33.79 -20.05
C ILE A 244 -18.83 34.09 -19.90
N ILE A 245 -19.50 33.54 -18.89
CA ILE A 245 -20.91 33.84 -18.58
C ILE A 245 -21.11 35.34 -18.35
N GLY A 246 -20.22 35.97 -17.57
CA GLY A 246 -20.27 37.41 -17.32
C GLY A 246 -20.15 38.24 -18.60
N VAL A 247 -19.22 37.86 -19.50
CA VAL A 247 -19.07 38.51 -20.82
C VAL A 247 -20.32 38.32 -21.68
N ILE A 248 -20.89 37.12 -21.72
CA ILE A 248 -22.10 36.82 -22.50
C ILE A 248 -23.30 37.62 -21.97
N MET A 249 -23.49 37.68 -20.65
CA MET A 249 -24.55 38.48 -20.04
C MET A 249 -24.39 39.97 -20.37
N MET A 250 -23.16 40.49 -20.32
CA MET A 250 -22.88 41.89 -20.66
C MET A 250 -23.18 42.19 -22.14
N VAL A 251 -22.73 41.32 -23.06
CA VAL A 251 -23.00 41.45 -24.49
C VAL A 251 -24.50 41.31 -24.79
N GLY A 252 -25.18 40.34 -24.18
CA GLY A 252 -26.61 40.12 -24.35
C GLY A 252 -27.45 41.30 -23.85
N TRP A 253 -27.03 41.93 -22.75
CA TRP A 253 -27.65 43.17 -22.26
C TRP A 253 -27.44 44.33 -23.23
N LEU A 254 -26.24 44.49 -23.81
CA LEU A 254 -25.96 45.50 -24.83
C LEU A 254 -26.73 45.26 -26.14
N GLN A 255 -27.03 44.00 -26.48
CA GLN A 255 -27.87 43.62 -27.63
C GLN A 255 -29.37 43.86 -27.39
N GLY A 256 -29.78 44.29 -26.19
CA GLY A 256 -31.19 44.56 -25.86
C GLY A 256 -32.02 43.32 -25.53
N LYS A 257 -31.39 42.18 -25.24
CA LYS A 257 -32.11 40.95 -24.84
C LYS A 257 -32.61 41.04 -23.39
N HIS A 258 -33.70 40.35 -23.07
CA HIS A 258 -34.22 40.32 -21.70
C HIS A 258 -33.20 39.70 -20.74
N ILE A 259 -33.00 40.36 -19.60
CA ILE A 259 -32.04 39.93 -18.56
C ILE A 259 -32.35 38.51 -18.05
N LEU A 260 -33.63 38.12 -18.04
CA LEU A 260 -34.09 36.80 -17.62
C LEU A 260 -33.63 35.71 -18.58
N ASP A 261 -33.78 35.93 -19.89
CA ASP A 261 -33.31 34.98 -20.92
C ASP A 261 -31.78 34.86 -20.88
N MET A 262 -31.08 35.96 -20.59
CA MET A 262 -29.62 35.93 -20.44
C MET A 262 -29.20 35.21 -19.15
N PHE A 263 -29.98 35.32 -18.08
CA PHE A 263 -29.74 34.63 -16.82
C PHE A 263 -29.99 33.11 -16.95
N THR A 264 -31.07 32.69 -17.60
CA THR A 264 -31.35 31.25 -17.84
C THR A 264 -30.32 30.61 -18.77
N ILE A 265 -29.86 31.32 -19.80
CA ILE A 265 -28.73 30.89 -20.64
C ILE A 265 -27.44 30.82 -19.81
N GLY A 266 -27.18 31.81 -18.95
CA GLY A 266 -26.02 31.82 -18.05
C GLY A 266 -25.97 30.64 -17.08
N VAL A 267 -27.11 30.28 -16.48
CA VAL A 267 -27.23 29.08 -15.63
C VAL A 267 -27.05 27.80 -16.43
N SER A 268 -27.70 27.69 -17.60
CA SER A 268 -27.57 26.52 -18.48
C SER A 268 -26.12 26.31 -18.93
N LEU A 269 -25.40 27.40 -19.19
CA LEU A 269 -23.98 27.40 -19.53
C LEU A 269 -23.10 27.01 -18.34
N ALA A 270 -23.44 27.46 -17.13
CA ALA A 270 -22.71 27.08 -15.92
C ALA A 270 -22.76 25.56 -15.67
N VAL A 271 -23.93 24.95 -15.87
CA VAL A 271 -24.12 23.50 -15.79
C VAL A 271 -23.37 22.76 -16.91
N ALA A 272 -23.36 23.30 -18.13
CA ALA A 272 -22.63 22.71 -19.26
C ALA A 272 -21.10 22.73 -19.07
N ALA A 273 -20.59 23.72 -18.35
CA ALA A 273 -19.15 23.98 -18.26
C ALA A 273 -18.44 23.17 -17.18
N ILE A 274 -19.18 22.68 -16.17
CA ILE A 274 -18.60 21.92 -15.06
C ILE A 274 -18.81 20.42 -15.31
N PRO A 275 -17.73 19.63 -15.42
CA PRO A 275 -17.84 18.21 -15.65
C PRO A 275 -18.22 17.48 -14.34
N GLU A 276 -19.50 17.46 -14.02
CA GLU A 276 -20.06 16.80 -12.82
C GLU A 276 -19.80 15.29 -12.82
N GLY A 277 -19.72 14.65 -14.00
CA GLY A 277 -19.38 13.23 -14.11
C GLY A 277 -17.92 12.89 -13.80
N LEU A 278 -17.00 13.87 -13.79
CA LEU A 278 -15.57 13.60 -13.68
C LEU A 278 -15.17 12.93 -12.35
N PRO A 279 -15.58 13.42 -11.16
CA PRO A 279 -15.26 12.76 -9.89
C PRO A 279 -15.82 11.33 -9.80
N ILE A 280 -17.01 11.10 -10.34
CA ILE A 280 -17.66 9.79 -10.35
C ILE A 280 -16.83 8.82 -11.19
N VAL A 281 -16.56 9.16 -12.45
CA VAL A 281 -15.82 8.30 -13.38
C VAL A 281 -14.42 7.99 -12.86
N VAL A 282 -13.73 8.99 -12.28
CA VAL A 282 -12.42 8.78 -11.66
C VAL A 282 -12.51 7.77 -10.50
N THR A 283 -13.48 7.95 -9.60
CA THR A 283 -13.65 7.07 -8.44
C THR A 283 -13.90 5.63 -8.85
N VAL A 284 -14.79 5.40 -9.81
CA VAL A 284 -15.10 4.03 -10.21
C VAL A 284 -13.96 3.40 -11.03
N THR A 285 -13.27 4.19 -11.87
CA THR A 285 -12.05 3.73 -12.58
C THR A 285 -10.97 3.29 -11.59
N LEU A 286 -10.76 4.04 -10.49
CA LEU A 286 -9.86 3.67 -9.41
C LEU A 286 -10.33 2.37 -8.73
N ALA A 287 -11.63 2.23 -8.44
CA ALA A 287 -12.21 1.03 -7.83
C ALA A 287 -12.01 -0.23 -8.69
N LEU A 288 -12.25 -0.15 -10.01
CA LEU A 288 -11.96 -1.26 -10.93
C LEU A 288 -10.47 -1.58 -10.99
N GLY A 289 -9.62 -0.55 -10.88
CA GLY A 289 -8.18 -0.69 -10.72
C GLY A 289 -7.79 -1.49 -9.47
N VAL A 290 -8.37 -1.14 -8.32
CA VAL A 290 -8.19 -1.89 -7.06
C VAL A 290 -8.62 -3.35 -7.24
N MET A 291 -9.76 -3.62 -7.89
CA MET A 291 -10.21 -5.01 -8.14
C MET A 291 -9.22 -5.80 -9.01
N ARG A 292 -8.45 -5.15 -9.90
CA ARG A 292 -7.36 -5.79 -10.66
C ARG A 292 -6.11 -6.03 -9.80
N MET A 293 -5.76 -5.08 -8.95
CA MET A 293 -4.67 -5.22 -7.99
C MET A 293 -4.93 -6.35 -7.00
N VAL A 294 -6.17 -6.51 -6.53
CA VAL A 294 -6.58 -7.61 -5.64
C VAL A 294 -6.38 -8.97 -6.31
N LYS A 295 -6.66 -9.09 -7.61
CA LYS A 295 -6.35 -10.32 -8.37
C LYS A 295 -4.86 -10.61 -8.46
N LYS A 296 -4.02 -9.57 -8.40
CA LYS A 296 -2.56 -9.66 -8.25
C LYS A 296 -2.11 -9.64 -6.78
N ARG A 297 -3.01 -9.93 -5.83
CA ARG A 297 -2.71 -10.06 -4.38
C ARG A 297 -2.27 -8.76 -3.68
N ALA A 298 -2.54 -7.60 -4.27
CA ALA A 298 -2.43 -6.29 -3.62
C ALA A 298 -3.81 -5.76 -3.22
N ILE A 299 -4.08 -5.59 -1.93
CA ILE A 299 -5.32 -5.00 -1.43
C ILE A 299 -5.07 -3.52 -1.16
N VAL A 300 -5.82 -2.63 -1.80
CA VAL A 300 -5.75 -1.18 -1.56
C VAL A 300 -6.96 -0.75 -0.76
N LYS A 301 -6.74 -0.12 0.40
CA LYS A 301 -7.80 0.34 1.31
C LYS A 301 -8.39 1.68 0.89
N LYS A 302 -7.58 2.57 0.32
CA LYS A 302 -8.00 3.91 -0.12
C LYS A 302 -7.87 4.04 -1.64
N LEU A 303 -8.99 4.27 -2.34
CA LEU A 303 -9.01 4.39 -3.80
C LEU A 303 -8.02 5.42 -4.38
N PRO A 304 -7.86 6.63 -3.79
CA PRO A 304 -6.95 7.64 -4.36
C PRO A 304 -5.47 7.23 -4.38
N ILE A 305 -5.07 6.25 -3.56
CA ILE A 305 -3.68 5.78 -3.44
C ILE A 305 -3.22 5.05 -4.69
N VAL A 306 -4.15 4.47 -5.44
CA VAL A 306 -3.89 3.86 -6.75
C VAL A 306 -3.18 4.83 -7.71
N GLU A 307 -3.55 6.11 -7.68
CA GLU A 307 -2.88 7.14 -8.47
C GLU A 307 -1.53 7.53 -7.88
N THR A 308 -1.43 7.62 -6.56
CA THR A 308 -0.19 8.02 -5.88
C THR A 308 0.93 7.00 -6.13
N LEU A 309 0.61 5.71 -6.21
CA LEU A 309 1.55 4.64 -6.63
C LEU A 309 2.18 4.89 -7.99
N SER A 310 1.44 5.48 -8.93
CA SER A 310 1.96 5.78 -10.28
C SER A 310 3.05 6.86 -10.28
N CYS A 311 3.07 7.70 -9.24
CA CYS A 311 3.99 8.81 -9.05
C CYS A 311 5.03 8.52 -7.96
N CYS A 312 5.13 7.28 -7.47
CA CYS A 312 6.06 6.92 -6.42
C CYS A 312 7.51 7.05 -6.91
N ASN A 313 8.30 7.91 -6.26
CA ASN A 313 9.69 8.18 -6.65
C ASN A 313 10.69 7.51 -5.69
N VAL A 314 10.31 7.37 -4.42
CA VAL A 314 11.17 6.79 -3.38
C VAL A 314 10.38 5.71 -2.64
N ILE A 315 10.94 4.52 -2.52
CA ILE A 315 10.42 3.44 -1.67
C ILE A 315 11.37 3.30 -0.49
N CYS A 316 10.90 3.68 0.68
CA CYS A 316 11.52 3.38 1.96
C CYS A 316 11.00 2.02 2.41
N SER A 317 11.91 1.07 2.64
CA SER A 317 11.55 -0.28 3.05
C SER A 317 12.23 -0.64 4.34
N ASP A 318 11.46 -1.15 5.31
CA ASP A 318 12.08 -1.84 6.44
C ASP A 318 12.84 -3.08 5.95
N LYS A 319 13.88 -3.46 6.67
CA LYS A 319 14.71 -4.62 6.35
C LYS A 319 14.05 -5.91 6.88
N THR A 320 13.73 -5.94 8.16
CA THR A 320 13.39 -7.19 8.86
C THR A 320 11.96 -7.57 8.54
N GLY A 321 11.70 -8.80 8.10
CA GLY A 321 10.36 -9.27 7.77
C GLY A 321 9.74 -8.65 6.51
N THR A 322 10.25 -7.51 6.04
CA THR A 322 9.86 -6.89 4.77
C THR A 322 10.78 -7.29 3.61
N LEU A 323 12.06 -6.88 3.61
CA LEU A 323 13.03 -7.33 2.58
C LEU A 323 13.56 -8.75 2.85
N THR A 324 13.65 -9.12 4.12
CA THR A 324 14.08 -10.43 4.57
C THR A 324 12.90 -11.29 5.01
N LYS A 325 13.11 -12.61 5.10
CA LYS A 325 12.06 -13.53 5.57
C LYS A 325 11.86 -13.51 7.08
N ASN A 326 12.77 -12.87 7.83
CA ASN A 326 12.84 -12.98 9.29
C ASN A 326 13.00 -14.44 9.75
N GLU A 327 13.74 -15.23 8.97
CA GLU A 327 13.99 -16.65 9.21
C GLU A 327 15.50 -16.89 9.20
N MET A 328 16.12 -16.83 10.38
CA MET A 328 17.55 -17.04 10.54
C MET A 328 17.96 -18.38 9.92
N THR A 329 18.87 -18.33 8.95
CA THR A 329 19.29 -19.47 8.13
C THR A 329 20.81 -19.57 8.12
N VAL A 330 21.33 -20.78 8.27
CA VAL A 330 22.77 -21.06 8.08
C VAL A 330 23.07 -21.07 6.58
N THR A 331 24.07 -20.29 6.15
CA THR A 331 24.49 -20.23 4.74
C THR A 331 25.94 -20.67 4.53
N HIS A 332 26.82 -20.45 5.52
CA HIS A 332 28.23 -20.80 5.42
C HIS A 332 28.71 -21.53 6.67
N LEU A 333 29.52 -22.56 6.50
CA LEU A 333 30.34 -23.13 7.56
C LEU A 333 31.81 -23.03 7.18
N PHE A 334 32.63 -22.88 8.21
CA PHE A 334 34.07 -22.97 8.09
C PHE A 334 34.58 -23.97 9.12
N THR A 335 35.12 -25.09 8.64
CA THR A 335 35.65 -26.13 9.54
C THR A 335 37.01 -25.72 10.10
N SER A 336 37.40 -26.28 11.24
CA SER A 336 38.73 -26.11 11.81
C SER A 336 39.86 -26.58 10.86
N ASP A 337 39.56 -27.45 9.90
CA ASP A 337 40.47 -27.89 8.83
C ASP A 337 40.70 -26.85 7.72
N GLY A 338 40.00 -25.72 7.75
CA GLY A 338 40.08 -24.70 6.71
C GLY A 338 39.18 -24.94 5.51
N GLN A 339 38.18 -25.82 5.62
CA GLN A 339 37.22 -26.08 4.54
C GLN A 339 36.07 -25.09 4.60
N HIS A 340 35.71 -24.54 3.43
CA HIS A 340 34.54 -23.69 3.25
C HIS A 340 33.37 -24.52 2.75
N VAL A 341 32.24 -24.40 3.42
CA VAL A 341 31.02 -25.17 3.11
C VAL A 341 29.88 -24.19 2.91
N GLU A 342 29.15 -24.36 1.82
CA GLU A 342 27.96 -23.57 1.52
C GLU A 342 26.70 -24.37 1.84
N VAL A 343 25.67 -23.70 2.33
CA VAL A 343 24.39 -24.31 2.68
C VAL A 343 23.30 -23.60 1.89
N THR A 344 22.59 -24.37 1.09
CA THR A 344 21.47 -23.88 0.29
C THR A 344 20.13 -24.12 0.99
N GLY A 345 19.07 -23.50 0.47
CA GLY A 345 17.72 -23.59 1.03
C GLY A 345 17.47 -22.61 2.18
N VAL A 346 16.28 -22.04 2.21
CA VAL A 346 15.89 -20.99 3.15
C VAL A 346 14.74 -21.46 4.03
N GLY A 347 14.80 -21.12 5.32
CA GLY A 347 13.74 -21.37 6.29
C GLY A 347 13.95 -22.63 7.14
N TYR A 348 12.96 -22.92 7.99
CA TYR A 348 12.99 -23.99 8.98
C TYR A 348 12.43 -25.31 8.43
N ASN A 349 12.98 -25.78 7.31
CA ASN A 349 12.58 -27.02 6.64
C ASN A 349 13.80 -27.85 6.22
N ASN A 350 13.55 -29.06 5.71
CA ASN A 350 14.59 -29.95 5.17
C ASN A 350 14.96 -29.64 3.71
N SER A 351 14.50 -28.52 3.14
CA SER A 351 14.78 -28.18 1.75
C SER A 351 16.13 -27.49 1.63
N GLY A 352 16.99 -28.01 0.75
CA GLY A 352 18.35 -27.52 0.53
C GLY A 352 19.42 -28.56 0.81
N GLU A 353 20.63 -28.25 0.38
CA GLU A 353 21.80 -29.14 0.40
C GLU A 353 23.01 -28.44 1.02
N VAL A 354 23.88 -29.23 1.66
CA VAL A 354 25.18 -28.78 2.17
C VAL A 354 26.25 -29.15 1.15
N LEU A 355 26.96 -28.14 0.64
CA LEU A 355 27.89 -28.24 -0.48
C LEU A 355 29.32 -27.97 0.01
N LEU A 356 30.22 -28.92 -0.25
CA LEU A 356 31.67 -28.76 -0.07
C LEU A 356 32.30 -28.74 -1.46
N ASP A 357 32.87 -27.62 -1.90
CA ASP A 357 33.44 -27.46 -3.25
C ASP A 357 32.50 -27.89 -4.41
N GLY A 358 31.18 -27.79 -4.19
CA GLY A 358 30.13 -28.19 -5.14
C GLY A 358 29.65 -29.63 -5.01
N GLU A 359 30.24 -30.46 -4.15
CA GLU A 359 29.78 -31.82 -3.85
C GLU A 359 28.83 -31.83 -2.64
N VAL A 360 27.74 -32.60 -2.75
CA VAL A 360 26.73 -32.70 -1.69
C VAL A 360 27.23 -33.58 -0.54
N VAL A 361 27.21 -33.03 0.67
CA VAL A 361 27.61 -33.71 1.91
C VAL A 361 26.35 -34.16 2.66
N HIS A 362 26.16 -35.48 2.79
CA HIS A 362 25.06 -36.07 3.56
C HIS A 362 25.55 -36.90 4.76
N GLY A 363 24.83 -36.79 5.88
CA GLY A 363 25.08 -37.55 7.11
C GLY A 363 26.49 -37.34 7.67
N PHE A 364 27.19 -38.44 7.92
CA PHE A 364 28.55 -38.45 8.48
C PHE A 364 29.65 -38.59 7.42
N SER A 365 29.40 -38.23 6.15
CA SER A 365 30.39 -38.38 5.07
C SER A 365 31.68 -37.59 5.31
N ASN A 366 31.58 -36.44 6.00
CA ASN A 366 32.74 -35.66 6.45
C ASN A 366 32.70 -35.50 7.98
N THR A 367 33.72 -36.04 8.65
CA THR A 367 33.84 -36.03 10.12
C THR A 367 33.90 -34.62 10.71
N SER A 368 34.52 -33.66 10.02
CA SER A 368 34.72 -32.31 10.56
C SER A 368 33.43 -31.49 10.49
N ILE A 369 32.66 -31.64 9.42
CA ILE A 369 31.34 -30.99 9.25
C ILE A 369 30.32 -31.61 10.22
N SER A 370 30.26 -32.94 10.27
CA SER A 370 29.32 -33.65 11.14
C SER A 370 29.50 -33.32 12.62
N LYS A 371 30.74 -33.19 13.14
CA LYS A 371 30.97 -32.76 14.53
C LYS A 371 30.46 -31.35 14.83
N ILE A 372 30.53 -30.41 13.88
CA ILE A 372 29.97 -29.05 14.06
C ILE A 372 28.44 -29.14 14.16
N VAL A 373 27.82 -29.90 13.26
CA VAL A 373 26.35 -30.08 13.24
C VAL A 373 25.87 -30.83 14.48
N GLU A 374 26.60 -31.85 14.92
CA GLU A 374 26.36 -32.57 16.18
C GLU A 374 26.41 -31.62 17.38
N ALA A 375 27.47 -30.80 17.50
CA ALA A 375 27.56 -29.79 18.54
C ALA A 375 26.38 -28.79 18.48
N GLY A 376 25.97 -28.38 17.27
CA GLY A 376 24.86 -27.48 17.03
C GLY A 376 23.46 -28.06 17.30
N CYS A 377 23.30 -29.38 17.22
CA CYS A 377 22.06 -30.08 17.59
C CYS A 377 21.97 -30.36 19.08
N VAL A 378 23.07 -30.82 19.66
CA VAL A 378 23.10 -31.27 21.05
C VAL A 378 23.07 -30.08 22.01
N CYS A 379 23.81 -29.02 21.70
CA CYS A 379 23.82 -27.78 22.48
C CYS A 379 22.72 -26.83 21.95
N ASN A 380 21.44 -27.19 22.07
CA ASN A 380 20.33 -26.47 21.43
C ASN A 380 18.97 -26.72 22.11
N ASP A 381 18.22 -25.66 22.40
CA ASP A 381 16.92 -25.80 23.09
C ASP A 381 15.73 -25.62 22.14
N ALA A 382 16.00 -25.24 20.90
CA ALA A 382 14.98 -25.07 19.88
C ALA A 382 14.49 -26.41 19.33
N VAL A 383 13.18 -26.47 19.07
CA VAL A 383 12.51 -27.60 18.44
C VAL A 383 11.68 -27.07 17.27
N ILE A 384 11.86 -27.68 16.11
CA ILE A 384 11.03 -27.39 14.93
C ILE A 384 9.92 -28.45 14.87
N ARG A 385 8.66 -28.03 14.93
CA ARG A 385 7.49 -28.90 14.70
C ARG A 385 6.70 -28.35 13.53
N SER A 386 6.41 -29.17 12.52
CA SER A 386 5.63 -28.77 11.34
C SER A 386 6.12 -27.45 10.71
N ASN A 387 7.45 -27.29 10.56
CA ASN A 387 8.13 -26.06 10.09
C ASN A 387 7.94 -24.80 10.96
N THR A 388 7.22 -24.87 12.06
CA THR A 388 7.17 -23.80 13.06
C THR A 388 8.27 -23.98 14.10
N LEU A 389 9.09 -22.94 14.25
CA LEU A 389 10.16 -22.90 15.24
C LEU A 389 9.58 -22.59 16.63
N MET A 390 9.89 -23.45 17.60
CA MET A 390 9.75 -23.15 19.03
C MET A 390 11.14 -23.00 19.64
N GLY A 391 11.50 -21.80 20.08
CA GLY A 391 12.83 -21.49 20.62
C GLY A 391 13.44 -20.26 19.93
N ARG A 392 14.75 -20.08 20.07
CA ARG A 392 15.47 -18.92 19.51
C ARG A 392 15.74 -19.10 18.01
N PRO A 393 15.55 -18.08 17.16
CA PRO A 393 15.80 -18.16 15.70
C PRO A 393 17.18 -18.68 15.32
N THR A 394 18.23 -18.22 16.02
CA THR A 394 19.61 -18.66 15.80
C THR A 394 19.82 -20.15 16.05
N GLU A 395 19.09 -20.70 17.01
CA GLU A 395 19.16 -22.12 17.36
C GLU A 395 18.32 -22.97 16.41
N GLY A 396 17.15 -22.48 16.01
CA GLY A 396 16.35 -23.07 14.94
C GLY A 396 17.12 -23.23 13.64
N ALA A 397 17.95 -22.24 13.28
CA ALA A 397 18.81 -22.30 12.10
C ALA A 397 19.78 -23.50 12.13
N LEU A 398 20.31 -23.85 13.30
CA LEU A 398 21.22 -24.98 13.50
C LEU A 398 20.51 -26.32 13.40
N ILE A 399 19.27 -26.41 13.91
CA ILE A 399 18.43 -27.62 13.73
C ILE A 399 18.07 -27.79 12.26
N ALA A 400 17.70 -26.71 11.56
CA ALA A 400 17.40 -26.75 10.12
C ALA A 400 18.62 -27.21 9.31
N LEU A 401 19.83 -26.77 9.67
CA LEU A 401 21.07 -27.27 9.06
C LEU A 401 21.22 -28.80 9.23
N ALA A 402 20.91 -29.32 10.42
CA ALA A 402 20.98 -30.76 10.68
C ALA A 402 19.94 -31.56 9.89
N MET A 403 18.73 -31.02 9.76
CA MET A 403 17.67 -31.60 8.91
C MET A 403 18.14 -31.72 7.45
N LYS A 404 18.78 -30.68 6.90
CA LYS A 404 19.34 -30.69 5.53
C LYS A 404 20.45 -31.73 5.33
N MET A 405 21.22 -32.03 6.37
CA MET A 405 22.22 -33.11 6.34
C MET A 405 21.61 -34.51 6.56
N GLY A 406 20.32 -34.63 6.89
CA GLY A 406 19.66 -35.88 7.24
C GLY A 406 20.01 -36.40 8.64
N LEU A 407 20.51 -35.53 9.52
CA LEU A 407 20.89 -35.83 10.91
C LEU A 407 19.76 -35.49 11.88
N GLU A 408 18.52 -35.83 11.51
CA GLU A 408 17.35 -35.56 12.33
C GLU A 408 17.33 -36.48 13.57
N GLY A 409 17.02 -35.92 14.74
CA GLY A 409 16.87 -36.71 15.97
C GLY A 409 18.17 -37.06 16.71
N LEU A 410 19.33 -36.55 16.27
CA LEU A 410 20.63 -36.77 16.93
C LEU A 410 20.61 -36.43 18.43
N GLN A 411 19.81 -35.43 18.80
CA GLN A 411 19.62 -35.01 20.19
C GLN A 411 19.06 -36.15 21.08
N GLN A 412 18.33 -37.12 20.53
CA GLN A 412 17.77 -38.25 21.28
C GLN A 412 18.79 -39.36 21.57
N GLU A 413 19.90 -39.39 20.82
CA GLU A 413 21.03 -40.31 21.01
C GLU A 413 21.92 -39.88 22.18
N PHE A 414 21.84 -38.61 22.59
CA PHE A 414 22.59 -38.06 23.70
C PHE A 414 21.71 -37.84 24.93
N VAL A 415 22.26 -38.14 26.11
CA VAL A 415 21.66 -37.79 27.39
C VAL A 415 22.42 -36.59 27.94
N ARG A 416 21.72 -35.48 28.17
CA ARG A 416 22.28 -34.29 28.82
C ARG A 416 22.43 -34.54 30.32
N LEU A 417 23.65 -34.45 30.82
CA LEU A 417 23.94 -34.55 32.25
C LEU A 417 23.92 -33.18 32.94
N GLU A 418 24.42 -32.16 32.24
CA GLU A 418 24.58 -30.81 32.77
C GLU A 418 24.40 -29.79 31.66
N GLU A 419 23.77 -28.66 31.98
CA GLU A 419 23.46 -27.60 31.03
C GLU A 419 23.79 -26.24 31.64
N ILE A 420 24.47 -25.42 30.86
CA ILE A 420 24.79 -24.04 31.17
C ILE A 420 24.12 -23.18 30.11
N PRO A 421 22.98 -22.53 30.45
CA PRO A 421 22.18 -21.79 29.48
C PRO A 421 22.91 -20.53 29.00
N PHE A 422 22.53 -20.05 27.83
CA PHE A 422 23.10 -18.83 27.28
C PHE A 422 22.75 -17.60 28.13
N SER A 423 23.77 -16.85 28.55
CA SER A 423 23.65 -15.51 29.12
C SER A 423 24.31 -14.46 28.22
N SER A 424 23.69 -13.29 28.07
CA SER A 424 24.23 -12.17 27.27
C SER A 424 25.55 -11.62 27.81
N GLU A 425 25.80 -11.73 29.12
CA GLU A 425 27.08 -11.35 29.73
C GLU A 425 28.20 -12.33 29.34
N GLN A 426 27.88 -13.63 29.33
CA GLN A 426 28.84 -14.70 29.06
C GLN A 426 29.05 -14.92 27.56
N LYS A 427 28.01 -14.74 26.73
CA LYS A 427 27.99 -14.92 25.26
C LYS A 427 28.30 -16.35 24.76
N TRP A 428 28.14 -17.37 25.60
CA TRP A 428 28.25 -18.78 25.20
C TRP A 428 27.25 -19.65 25.96
N MET A 429 27.04 -20.87 25.47
CA MET A 429 26.19 -21.93 26.03
C MET A 429 26.97 -23.23 25.98
N ALA A 430 26.84 -24.08 27.00
CA ALA A 430 27.48 -25.37 27.04
C ALA A 430 26.55 -26.47 27.56
N VAL A 431 26.70 -27.67 27.03
CA VAL A 431 25.99 -28.86 27.49
C VAL A 431 26.99 -30.00 27.64
N ARG A 432 26.95 -30.69 28.79
CA ARG A 432 27.70 -31.93 29.00
C ARG A 432 26.80 -33.12 28.71
N VAL A 433 27.22 -33.99 27.81
CA VAL A 433 26.43 -35.13 27.34
C VAL A 433 27.19 -36.44 27.41
N VAL A 434 26.44 -37.53 27.45
CA VAL A 434 26.94 -38.89 27.24
C VAL A 434 26.08 -39.56 26.19
N HIS A 435 26.69 -40.37 25.33
CA HIS A 435 25.94 -41.14 24.34
C HIS A 435 25.09 -42.21 25.05
N ARG A 436 23.82 -42.36 24.63
CA ARG A 436 22.83 -43.21 25.31
C ARG A 436 23.23 -44.68 25.36
N THR A 437 24.00 -45.15 24.38
CA THR A 437 24.54 -46.52 24.34
C THR A 437 25.88 -46.70 25.06
N GLN A 438 26.54 -45.62 25.49
CA GLN A 438 27.89 -45.64 26.08
C GLN A 438 27.93 -44.81 27.37
N GLN A 439 27.05 -45.12 28.32
CA GLN A 439 26.95 -44.40 29.60
C GLN A 439 28.21 -44.49 30.48
N ASP A 440 29.06 -45.50 30.26
CA ASP A 440 30.30 -45.71 31.03
C ASP A 440 31.48 -44.81 30.61
N LYS A 441 31.35 -44.05 29.51
CA LYS A 441 32.40 -43.12 29.06
C LYS A 441 32.31 -41.76 29.76
N PRO A 442 33.44 -41.06 29.95
CA PRO A 442 33.42 -39.69 30.45
C PRO A 442 32.59 -38.79 29.55
N GLY A 443 31.80 -37.90 30.15
CA GLY A 443 30.93 -36.97 29.42
C GLY A 443 31.72 -36.00 28.56
N ILE A 444 31.14 -35.64 27.43
CA ILE A 444 31.70 -34.69 26.45
C ILE A 444 30.94 -33.38 26.57
N PHE A 445 31.66 -32.27 26.66
CA PHE A 445 31.11 -30.93 26.56
C PHE A 445 30.99 -30.53 25.10
N PHE A 446 29.82 -30.02 24.72
CA PHE A 446 29.60 -29.26 23.49
C PHE A 446 29.32 -27.81 23.84
N VAL A 447 30.05 -26.89 23.22
CA VAL A 447 29.99 -25.46 23.50
C VAL A 447 29.74 -24.68 22.22
N LYS A 448 28.83 -23.70 22.28
CA LYS A 448 28.54 -22.76 21.20
C LYS A 448 28.47 -21.32 21.71
N GLY A 449 28.79 -20.34 20.88
CA GLY A 449 28.85 -18.95 21.34
C GLY A 449 29.71 -18.02 20.49
N ALA A 450 30.03 -16.86 21.06
CA ALA A 450 30.92 -15.88 20.45
C ALA A 450 32.36 -16.41 20.34
N TYR A 451 32.98 -16.20 19.18
CA TYR A 451 34.35 -16.66 18.89
C TYR A 451 35.36 -16.21 19.96
N GLU A 452 35.32 -14.94 20.37
CA GLU A 452 36.27 -14.37 21.34
C GLU A 452 36.26 -15.04 22.71
N GLN A 453 35.12 -15.63 23.09
CA GLN A 453 34.98 -16.33 24.35
C GLN A 453 35.40 -17.80 24.19
N ILE A 454 34.92 -18.45 23.14
CA ILE A 454 35.18 -19.88 22.92
C ILE A 454 36.67 -20.16 22.69
N ILE A 455 37.35 -19.34 21.90
CA ILE A 455 38.76 -19.57 21.56
C ILE A 455 39.68 -19.53 22.80
N ARG A 456 39.25 -18.87 23.89
CA ARG A 456 40.00 -18.83 25.17
C ARG A 456 39.98 -20.16 25.90
N PHE A 457 38.93 -20.95 25.70
CA PHE A 457 38.75 -22.28 26.30
C PHE A 457 39.34 -23.41 25.43
N CYS A 458 39.79 -23.08 24.20
CA CYS A 458 40.35 -24.06 23.27
C CYS A 458 41.87 -24.19 23.36
N THR A 459 42.34 -25.41 23.61
CA THR A 459 43.76 -25.80 23.58
C THR A 459 44.14 -26.51 22.30
N THR A 460 43.19 -27.20 21.68
CA THR A 460 43.36 -28.00 20.47
C THR A 460 42.34 -27.57 19.40
N TYR A 461 42.51 -28.01 18.18
CA TYR A 461 41.52 -27.96 17.12
C TYR A 461 41.32 -29.37 16.55
N ASN A 462 40.13 -29.63 16.03
CA ASN A 462 39.80 -30.91 15.43
C ASN A 462 40.26 -30.95 13.97
N SER A 463 41.01 -31.96 13.56
CA SER A 463 41.39 -32.17 12.17
C SER A 463 41.00 -33.57 11.71
N ARG A 464 40.00 -33.65 10.83
CA ARG A 464 39.41 -34.91 10.33
C ARG A 464 39.04 -35.95 11.40
N GLY A 465 38.86 -35.54 12.64
CA GLY A 465 38.56 -36.41 13.77
C GLY A 465 39.60 -36.37 14.91
N ASP A 466 40.85 -36.01 14.60
CA ASP A 466 41.98 -35.99 15.53
C ASP A 466 42.15 -34.62 16.20
N ALA A 467 42.54 -34.60 17.48
CA ALA A 467 42.79 -33.35 18.21
C ALA A 467 44.26 -32.93 18.06
N LEU A 468 44.51 -31.81 17.36
CA LEU A 468 45.83 -31.23 17.15
C LEU A 468 46.01 -29.94 17.98
N PRO A 469 47.23 -29.59 18.41
CA PRO A 469 47.47 -28.40 19.22
C PRO A 469 47.20 -27.11 18.43
N LEU A 470 46.49 -26.17 19.06
CA LEU A 470 46.10 -24.91 18.45
C LEU A 470 47.29 -23.92 18.43
N THR A 471 47.81 -23.61 17.24
CA THR A 471 48.94 -22.67 17.07
C THR A 471 48.47 -21.21 16.93
N HIS A 472 49.38 -20.25 17.13
CA HIS A 472 49.07 -18.81 16.96
C HIS A 472 48.64 -18.49 15.53
N GLN A 473 49.27 -19.11 14.52
CA GLN A 473 48.93 -18.93 13.10
C GLN A 473 47.48 -19.36 12.81
N GLN A 474 47.01 -20.45 13.42
CA GLN A 474 45.62 -20.88 13.26
C GLN A 474 44.62 -19.97 13.95
N ARG A 475 44.97 -19.43 15.12
CA ARG A 475 44.13 -18.42 15.78
C ARG A 475 43.95 -17.20 14.90
N GLU A 476 45.02 -16.71 14.26
CA GLU A 476 44.94 -15.61 13.30
C GLU A 476 44.08 -15.97 12.08
N LEU A 477 44.24 -17.16 11.51
CA LEU A 477 43.41 -17.65 10.41
C LEU A 477 41.92 -17.61 10.76
N TYR A 478 41.54 -18.15 11.92
CA TYR A 478 40.14 -18.19 12.37
C TYR A 478 39.60 -16.78 12.66
N GLN A 479 40.42 -15.88 13.19
CA GLN A 479 40.04 -14.49 13.41
C GLN A 479 39.83 -13.74 12.08
N GLN A 480 40.71 -13.96 11.09
CA GLN A 480 40.55 -13.41 9.73
C GLN A 480 39.28 -13.95 9.08
N GLN A 481 39.03 -15.24 9.19
CA GLN A 481 37.84 -15.86 8.62
C GLN A 481 36.55 -15.40 9.28
N LYS A 482 36.56 -15.22 10.61
CA LYS A 482 35.45 -14.58 11.33
C LYS A 482 35.20 -13.18 10.79
N SER A 483 36.25 -12.38 10.59
CA SER A 483 36.12 -11.03 10.03
C SER A 483 35.57 -11.06 8.60
N TYR A 484 36.02 -12.00 7.76
CA TYR A 484 35.52 -12.18 6.40
C TYR A 484 34.02 -12.51 6.37
N MET A 485 33.59 -13.49 7.18
CA MET A 485 32.18 -13.83 7.30
C MET A 485 31.35 -12.66 7.86
N GLY A 486 31.91 -11.90 8.81
CA GLY A 486 31.30 -10.67 9.32
C GLY A 486 31.12 -9.60 8.23
N THR A 487 32.12 -9.38 7.37
CA THR A 487 32.00 -8.44 6.23
C THR A 487 30.97 -8.89 5.19
N ALA A 488 30.71 -10.20 5.08
CA ALA A 488 29.62 -10.75 4.27
C ALA A 488 28.24 -10.62 4.93
N GLY A 489 28.14 -10.00 6.12
CA GLY A 489 26.88 -9.79 6.83
C GLY A 489 26.42 -10.96 7.69
N LEU A 490 27.27 -11.97 7.88
CA LEU A 490 26.91 -13.18 8.59
C LEU A 490 27.15 -12.99 10.08
N ARG A 491 26.15 -13.37 10.87
CA ARG A 491 26.31 -13.60 12.31
C ARG A 491 27.11 -14.88 12.52
N VAL A 492 28.33 -14.75 13.00
CA VAL A 492 29.25 -15.88 13.19
C VAL A 492 29.12 -16.47 14.59
N LEU A 493 28.90 -17.79 14.67
CA LEU A 493 28.98 -18.59 15.89
C LEU A 493 30.17 -19.54 15.82
N ALA A 494 30.89 -19.67 16.94
CA ALA A 494 31.96 -20.65 17.09
C ALA A 494 31.44 -21.89 17.82
N PHE A 495 32.02 -23.05 17.49
CA PHE A 495 31.71 -24.34 18.10
C PHE A 495 32.99 -25.01 18.60
N ALA A 496 32.90 -25.67 19.75
CA ALA A 496 33.98 -26.44 20.34
C ALA A 496 33.44 -27.68 21.08
N SER A 497 34.27 -28.72 21.18
CA SER A 497 33.97 -29.90 21.99
C SER A 497 35.18 -30.42 22.75
N GLY A 498 34.97 -31.04 23.90
CA GLY A 498 36.07 -31.60 24.70
C GLY A 498 35.58 -32.30 25.96
N SER A 499 36.48 -32.92 26.70
CA SER A 499 36.15 -33.60 27.96
C SER A 499 36.01 -32.64 29.14
N GLU A 500 36.67 -31.48 29.08
CA GLU A 500 36.67 -30.47 30.14
C GLU A 500 36.61 -29.06 29.55
N MET A 501 35.97 -28.12 30.26
CA MET A 501 35.73 -26.75 29.78
C MET A 501 37.03 -25.93 29.55
N GLY A 502 38.16 -26.32 30.12
CA GLY A 502 39.47 -25.67 29.92
C GLY A 502 40.38 -26.34 28.86
N ALA A 503 39.95 -27.47 28.30
CA ALA A 503 40.71 -28.26 27.33
C ALA A 503 39.83 -28.64 26.13
N LEU A 504 39.17 -27.64 25.54
CA LEU A 504 38.29 -27.85 24.40
C LEU A 504 39.07 -27.91 23.08
N SER A 505 38.52 -28.68 22.13
CA SER A 505 38.93 -28.70 20.73
C SER A 505 38.02 -27.80 19.91
N PHE A 506 38.59 -26.83 19.21
CA PHE A 506 37.85 -25.99 18.28
C PHE A 506 37.37 -26.79 17.07
N LEU A 507 36.08 -26.69 16.74
CA LEU A 507 35.44 -27.44 15.66
C LEU A 507 35.26 -26.60 14.39
N GLY A 508 34.87 -25.33 14.54
CA GLY A 508 34.64 -24.46 13.39
C GLY A 508 33.74 -23.26 13.69
N LEU A 509 33.44 -22.53 12.63
CA LEU A 509 32.56 -21.36 12.61
C LEU A 509 31.32 -21.65 11.75
N VAL A 510 30.18 -21.10 12.14
CA VAL A 510 28.93 -21.14 11.37
C VAL A 510 28.43 -19.72 11.17
N GLY A 511 28.17 -19.36 9.92
CA GLY A 511 27.60 -18.10 9.50
C GLY A 511 26.10 -18.21 9.33
N ILE A 512 25.38 -17.36 10.06
CA ILE A 512 23.92 -17.30 10.06
C ILE A 512 23.51 -15.92 9.58
N ILE A 513 22.55 -15.85 8.67
CA ILE A 513 21.99 -14.59 8.18
C ILE A 513 20.47 -14.69 8.15
N ASP A 514 19.81 -13.54 8.20
CA ASP A 514 18.41 -13.42 7.81
C ASP A 514 18.34 -13.19 6.28
N PRO A 515 17.99 -14.21 5.49
CA PRO A 515 18.10 -14.14 4.05
C PRO A 515 17.03 -13.23 3.43
N PRO A 516 17.35 -12.55 2.31
CA PRO A 516 16.37 -11.79 1.56
C PRO A 516 15.27 -12.71 1.00
N ARG A 517 14.05 -12.19 0.86
CA ARG A 517 12.95 -12.95 0.23
C ARG A 517 13.29 -13.23 -1.24
N ALA A 518 12.74 -14.33 -1.76
CA ALA A 518 12.86 -14.66 -3.18
C ALA A 518 12.20 -13.54 -4.02
N GLY A 519 12.79 -13.20 -5.16
CA GLY A 519 12.25 -12.17 -6.06
C GLY A 519 12.55 -10.71 -5.67
N VAL A 520 12.91 -10.41 -4.41
CA VAL A 520 13.21 -9.02 -3.95
C VAL A 520 14.38 -8.42 -4.74
N LYS A 521 15.44 -9.20 -4.98
CA LYS A 521 16.61 -8.72 -5.73
C LYS A 521 16.24 -8.26 -7.14
N GLU A 522 15.40 -9.04 -7.83
CA GLU A 522 14.92 -8.72 -9.19
C GLU A 522 13.94 -7.54 -9.17
N ALA A 523 13.06 -7.49 -8.18
CA ALA A 523 12.10 -6.40 -8.01
C ALA A 523 12.80 -5.06 -7.75
N VAL A 524 13.77 -5.02 -6.83
CA VAL A 524 14.57 -3.83 -6.53
C VAL A 524 15.37 -3.38 -7.75
N ALA A 525 16.00 -4.31 -8.49
CA ALA A 525 16.69 -3.98 -9.73
C ALA A 525 15.74 -3.38 -10.79
N THR A 526 14.53 -3.93 -10.90
CA THR A 526 13.51 -3.43 -11.84
C THR A 526 12.99 -2.06 -11.44
N LEU A 527 12.75 -1.82 -10.14
CA LEU A 527 12.34 -0.52 -9.62
C LEU A 527 13.39 0.57 -9.87
N ILE A 528 14.66 0.27 -9.59
CA ILE A 528 15.77 1.20 -9.84
C ILE A 528 15.93 1.50 -11.33
N SER A 529 15.87 0.47 -12.19
CA SER A 529 15.92 0.68 -13.65
C SER A 529 14.71 1.45 -14.19
N SER A 530 13.57 1.39 -13.50
CA SER A 530 12.41 2.22 -13.79
C SER A 530 12.52 3.66 -13.26
N GLY A 531 13.58 4.02 -12.54
CA GLY A 531 13.80 5.36 -11.99
C GLY A 531 13.22 5.59 -10.59
N VAL A 532 12.83 4.53 -9.86
CA VAL A 532 12.39 4.61 -8.47
C VAL A 532 13.59 4.35 -7.55
N ALA A 533 13.86 5.27 -6.61
CA ALA A 533 14.92 5.08 -5.62
C ALA A 533 14.44 4.18 -4.48
N VAL A 534 15.15 3.12 -4.16
CA VAL A 534 14.86 2.25 -3.01
C VAL A 534 15.82 2.59 -1.88
N LYS A 535 15.29 2.80 -0.66
CA LYS A 535 16.05 3.11 0.56
C LYS A 535 15.67 2.11 1.65
N MET A 536 16.66 1.46 2.25
CA MET A 536 16.43 0.55 3.39
C MET A 536 16.48 1.33 4.69
N ILE A 537 15.48 1.10 5.55
CA ILE A 537 15.40 1.57 6.92
C ILE A 537 15.59 0.34 7.81
N THR A 538 16.39 0.44 8.88
CA THR A 538 16.57 -0.67 9.80
C THR A 538 17.19 -0.23 11.12
N GLY A 539 16.74 -0.86 12.21
CA GLY A 539 17.36 -0.77 13.53
C GLY A 539 18.61 -1.65 13.71
N ASP A 540 18.98 -2.46 12.71
CA ASP A 540 20.15 -3.33 12.77
C ASP A 540 21.47 -2.56 12.80
N SER A 541 22.55 -3.27 13.16
CA SER A 541 23.89 -2.72 13.07
C SER A 541 24.24 -2.28 11.64
N LYS A 542 25.03 -1.21 11.55
CA LYS A 542 25.50 -0.64 10.26
C LYS A 542 26.15 -1.68 9.35
N GLU A 543 26.91 -2.62 9.91
CA GLU A 543 27.62 -3.65 9.15
C GLU A 543 26.64 -4.60 8.45
N THR A 544 25.63 -5.09 9.19
CA THR A 544 24.59 -6.00 8.68
C THR A 544 23.72 -5.33 7.61
N ALA A 545 23.36 -4.07 7.83
CA ALA A 545 22.55 -3.33 6.87
C ALA A 545 23.33 -3.06 5.57
N VAL A 546 24.62 -2.70 5.66
CA VAL A 546 25.47 -2.48 4.49
C VAL A 546 25.68 -3.77 3.69
N SER A 547 25.88 -4.91 4.35
CA SER A 547 26.06 -6.20 3.66
C SER A 547 24.79 -6.68 2.94
N ILE A 548 23.61 -6.52 3.58
CA ILE A 548 22.33 -6.86 2.95
C ILE A 548 22.08 -5.90 1.78
N GLY A 549 22.36 -4.61 1.96
CA GLY A 549 22.31 -3.61 0.88
C GLY A 549 23.22 -4.00 -0.29
N MET A 550 24.46 -4.41 -0.03
CA MET A 550 25.41 -4.87 -1.07
C MET A 550 24.93 -6.10 -1.83
N THR A 551 24.18 -7.00 -1.19
CA THR A 551 23.59 -8.19 -1.84
C THR A 551 22.60 -7.81 -2.94
N PHE A 552 21.86 -6.72 -2.74
CA PHE A 552 21.00 -6.12 -3.75
C PHE A 552 21.78 -5.26 -4.75
N ASN A 553 22.93 -4.72 -4.34
CA ASN A 553 23.71 -3.73 -5.08
C ASN A 553 24.77 -4.31 -6.04
N HIS A 554 24.84 -5.64 -6.22
CA HIS A 554 25.80 -6.28 -7.13
C HIS A 554 25.64 -5.85 -8.61
N CYS A 555 24.72 -4.92 -8.91
CA CYS A 555 24.52 -4.26 -10.20
C CYS A 555 25.11 -2.83 -10.36
N PHE A 556 25.55 -2.09 -9.33
CA PHE A 556 25.97 -0.68 -9.54
C PHE A 556 27.09 -0.13 -8.62
N SER A 557 27.89 0.79 -9.18
CA SER A 557 29.16 1.35 -8.66
C SER A 557 29.05 2.61 -7.79
N ASN A 558 27.87 3.24 -7.65
CA ASN A 558 27.70 4.48 -6.91
C ASN A 558 26.98 4.28 -5.56
N LEU A 559 27.79 4.16 -4.50
CA LEU A 559 27.39 3.85 -3.12
C LEU A 559 26.63 4.95 -2.35
N LYS A 560 26.59 6.20 -2.84
CA LYS A 560 26.21 7.35 -1.98
C LYS A 560 24.71 7.68 -1.90
N ASN A 561 23.87 7.26 -2.85
CA ASN A 561 22.46 7.68 -2.90
C ASN A 561 21.44 6.61 -2.48
N ALA A 562 21.85 5.34 -2.36
CA ALA A 562 20.92 4.20 -2.26
C ALA A 562 20.58 3.74 -0.83
N PHE A 563 21.45 3.93 0.17
CA PHE A 563 21.22 3.35 1.50
C PHE A 563 21.52 4.35 2.61
N CYS A 564 20.51 4.72 3.40
CA CYS A 564 20.66 5.53 4.60
C CYS A 564 20.16 4.68 5.79
N LEU A 565 21.07 4.24 6.66
CA LEU A 565 20.72 3.60 7.92
C LEU A 565 20.12 4.63 8.87
N ILE A 566 18.90 4.38 9.35
CA ILE A 566 18.18 5.28 10.24
C ILE A 566 17.50 4.42 11.30
N GLY A 567 17.65 4.78 12.58
CA GLY A 567 16.98 4.11 13.69
C GLY A 567 15.47 4.38 13.71
N ALA A 568 14.69 3.45 14.29
CA ALA A 568 13.23 3.43 14.22
C ALA A 568 12.52 4.75 14.60
N LEU A 569 13.05 5.49 15.59
CA LEU A 569 12.45 6.75 16.09
C LEU A 569 12.65 7.96 15.18
N GLU A 570 13.50 7.89 14.14
CA GLU A 570 13.78 9.01 13.22
C GLU A 570 13.11 8.83 11.84
N CYS A 571 12.41 7.72 11.59
CA CYS A 571 11.85 7.39 10.27
C CYS A 571 10.88 8.46 9.76
N SER A 572 9.98 8.95 10.60
CA SER A 572 8.96 9.96 10.25
C SER A 572 9.59 11.27 9.81
N PHE A 573 10.67 11.69 10.47
CA PHE A 573 11.40 12.93 10.13
C PHE A 573 12.05 12.84 8.73
N TRP A 574 12.59 11.67 8.39
CA TRP A 574 13.17 11.42 7.07
C TRP A 574 12.12 11.37 5.97
N LEU A 575 10.98 10.73 6.22
CA LEU A 575 9.84 10.75 5.30
C LEU A 575 9.40 12.18 5.01
N GLN A 576 9.19 13.00 6.05
CA GLN A 576 8.83 14.41 5.92
C GLN A 576 9.88 15.21 5.15
N SER A 577 11.17 14.92 5.36
CA SER A 577 12.26 15.59 4.64
C SER A 577 12.25 15.27 3.15
N LEU A 578 12.00 14.01 2.77
CA LEU A 578 11.86 13.60 1.37
C LEU A 578 10.60 14.19 0.72
N GLN A 579 9.48 14.22 1.46
CA GLN A 579 8.24 14.87 1.04
C GLN A 579 8.42 16.37 0.83
N ASN A 580 9.19 17.06 1.70
CA ASN A 580 9.50 18.48 1.57
C ASN A 580 10.35 18.81 0.32
N ILE A 581 11.18 17.86 -0.13
CA ILE A 581 11.91 17.98 -1.41
C ILE A 581 10.94 17.83 -2.61
N GLY A 582 9.73 17.32 -2.37
CA GLY A 582 8.69 17.10 -3.37
C GLY A 582 8.71 15.68 -3.96
N ALA A 583 9.39 14.73 -3.31
CA ALA A 583 9.32 13.32 -3.67
C ALA A 583 8.04 12.69 -3.10
N VAL A 584 7.42 11.80 -3.87
CA VAL A 584 6.36 10.92 -3.35
C VAL A 584 7.02 9.70 -2.75
N VAL A 585 6.76 9.46 -1.47
CA VAL A 585 7.43 8.43 -0.70
C VAL A 585 6.45 7.32 -0.33
N ALA A 586 6.77 6.10 -0.74
CA ALA A 586 6.14 4.90 -0.22
C ALA A 586 6.97 4.33 0.93
N MET A 587 6.31 3.95 2.02
CA MET A 587 6.92 3.23 3.14
C MET A 587 6.39 1.80 3.17
N THR A 588 7.27 0.82 3.34
CA THR A 588 6.89 -0.60 3.51
C THR A 588 7.37 -1.11 4.86
N GLY A 589 6.51 -1.79 5.61
CA GLY A 589 6.86 -2.33 6.94
C GLY A 589 5.89 -3.38 7.44
N ASP A 590 6.26 -4.05 8.53
CA ASP A 590 5.50 -5.16 9.12
C ASP A 590 5.28 -5.00 10.63
N GLY A 591 6.20 -4.37 11.37
CA GLY A 591 6.13 -4.15 12.82
C GLY A 591 5.45 -2.84 13.24
N VAL A 592 4.86 -2.78 14.44
CA VAL A 592 4.05 -1.63 14.93
C VAL A 592 4.87 -0.34 14.98
N ASN A 593 6.20 -0.43 15.12
CA ASN A 593 7.13 0.69 14.96
C ASN A 593 6.95 1.45 13.65
N ASP A 594 6.62 0.74 12.58
CA ASP A 594 6.43 1.31 11.26
C ASP A 594 5.04 1.92 11.09
N ALA A 595 4.08 1.65 11.98
CA ALA A 595 2.69 2.10 11.81
C ALA A 595 2.57 3.62 11.66
N VAL A 596 3.31 4.39 12.48
CA VAL A 596 3.34 5.85 12.39
C VAL A 596 3.99 6.30 11.08
N ALA A 597 5.10 5.67 10.68
CA ALA A 597 5.78 5.97 9.43
C ALA A 597 4.95 5.60 8.18
N LEU A 598 4.24 4.48 8.22
CA LEU A 598 3.31 4.02 7.19
C LEU A 598 2.16 5.01 7.01
N LYS A 599 1.64 5.56 8.11
CA LYS A 599 0.56 6.55 8.07
C LYS A 599 1.01 7.92 7.57
N ALA A 600 2.22 8.34 7.92
CA ALA A 600 2.82 9.61 7.51
C ALA A 600 3.32 9.61 6.05
N ALA A 601 3.65 8.43 5.50
CA ALA A 601 4.06 8.28 4.12
C ALA A 601 2.92 8.67 3.14
N ASP A 602 3.27 9.04 1.91
CA ASP A 602 2.25 9.27 0.88
C ASP A 602 1.54 7.95 0.51
N ILE A 603 2.23 6.82 0.69
CA ILE A 603 1.73 5.46 0.48
C ILE A 603 2.29 4.56 1.58
N GLY A 604 1.45 4.11 2.50
CA GLY A 604 1.82 3.04 3.45
C GLY A 604 1.54 1.64 2.88
N VAL A 605 2.52 0.74 2.89
CA VAL A 605 2.38 -0.65 2.45
C VAL A 605 2.70 -1.62 3.59
N ALA A 606 1.75 -2.46 3.97
CA ALA A 606 1.94 -3.47 5.00
C ALA A 606 2.05 -4.89 4.41
N MET A 607 2.82 -5.74 5.08
CA MET A 607 2.88 -7.17 4.81
C MET A 607 1.60 -7.86 5.31
N GLY A 608 1.03 -8.76 4.51
CA GLY A 608 -0.25 -9.42 4.78
C GLY A 608 -0.16 -10.60 5.74
N GLN A 609 0.90 -11.41 5.66
CA GLN A 609 1.10 -12.57 6.54
C GLN A 609 1.96 -12.21 7.75
N THR A 610 3.11 -11.59 7.51
CA THR A 610 4.06 -11.21 8.58
C THR A 610 3.69 -9.91 9.30
N GLY A 611 2.95 -9.01 8.64
CA GLY A 611 2.58 -7.73 9.24
C GLY A 611 1.61 -7.84 10.42
N THR A 612 1.83 -6.98 11.40
CA THR A 612 0.94 -6.82 12.55
C THR A 612 -0.40 -6.21 12.14
N ASP A 613 -1.45 -6.46 12.94
CA ASP A 613 -2.79 -5.96 12.64
C ASP A 613 -2.83 -4.42 12.61
N VAL A 614 -2.04 -3.76 13.47
CA VAL A 614 -1.89 -2.30 13.47
C VAL A 614 -1.18 -1.78 12.23
N CYS A 615 -0.16 -2.48 11.72
CA CYS A 615 0.46 -2.08 10.45
C CYS A 615 -0.51 -2.18 9.28
N LYS A 616 -1.31 -3.25 9.22
CA LYS A 616 -2.37 -3.41 8.21
C LYS A 616 -3.45 -2.34 8.33
N GLU A 617 -3.73 -1.88 9.55
CA GLU A 617 -4.65 -0.78 9.80
C GLU A 617 -4.08 0.58 9.39
N ALA A 618 -2.82 0.85 9.72
CA ALA A 618 -2.14 2.11 9.40
C ALA A 618 -1.85 2.24 7.89
N ALA A 619 -1.53 1.14 7.22
CA ALA A 619 -1.20 1.11 5.80
C ALA A 619 -2.40 1.40 4.90
N ASP A 620 -2.09 1.94 3.71
CA ASP A 620 -3.04 2.18 2.62
C ASP A 620 -3.15 0.99 1.67
N MET A 621 -2.11 0.15 1.60
CA MET A 621 -2.03 -1.06 0.81
C MET A 621 -1.54 -2.24 1.66
N ILE A 622 -2.06 -3.44 1.39
CA ILE A 622 -1.62 -4.69 2.03
C ILE A 622 -1.20 -5.69 0.94
N LEU A 623 -0.01 -6.29 1.10
CA LEU A 623 0.51 -7.33 0.22
C LEU A 623 0.12 -8.71 0.77
N VAL A 624 -0.85 -9.40 0.16
CA VAL A 624 -1.42 -10.64 0.72
C VAL A 624 -0.41 -11.79 0.73
N ASP A 625 0.57 -11.78 -0.19
CA ASP A 625 1.59 -12.81 -0.34
C ASP A 625 2.97 -12.43 0.20
N ASP A 626 3.11 -11.26 0.82
CA ASP A 626 4.39 -10.76 1.32
C ASP A 626 5.50 -10.73 0.23
N ASP A 627 5.11 -10.56 -1.04
CA ASP A 627 6.04 -10.46 -2.16
C ASP A 627 6.23 -9.00 -2.58
N PHE A 628 7.49 -8.58 -2.65
CA PHE A 628 7.86 -7.24 -3.08
C PHE A 628 7.58 -7.00 -4.58
N GLN A 629 7.52 -8.06 -5.41
CA GLN A 629 7.11 -7.96 -6.81
C GLN A 629 5.66 -7.46 -6.99
N THR A 630 4.81 -7.70 -5.98
CA THR A 630 3.43 -7.24 -5.98
C THR A 630 3.35 -5.71 -5.98
N ILE A 631 4.31 -5.01 -5.33
CA ILE A 631 4.42 -3.54 -5.37
C ILE A 631 4.67 -3.05 -6.80
N LEU A 632 5.61 -3.68 -7.52
CA LEU A 632 5.90 -3.34 -8.91
C LEU A 632 4.64 -3.50 -9.77
N SER A 633 3.95 -4.64 -9.64
CA SER A 633 2.70 -4.91 -10.34
C SER A 633 1.61 -3.88 -10.04
N ALA A 634 1.56 -3.36 -8.82
CA ALA A 634 0.62 -2.30 -8.42
C ALA A 634 1.01 -0.93 -9.02
N ILE A 635 2.30 -0.59 -9.06
CA ILE A 635 2.79 0.64 -9.72
C ILE A 635 2.44 0.60 -11.23
N GLU A 636 2.61 -0.54 -11.89
CA GLU A 636 2.24 -0.70 -13.30
C GLU A 636 0.76 -0.47 -13.57
N GLU A 637 -0.12 -1.06 -12.76
CA GLU A 637 -1.57 -0.85 -12.85
C GLU A 637 -1.92 0.62 -12.56
N GLY A 638 -1.30 1.24 -11.55
CA GLY A 638 -1.48 2.66 -11.21
C GLY A 638 -1.13 3.58 -12.39
N LYS A 639 0.01 3.34 -13.06
CA LYS A 639 0.40 4.10 -14.28
C LYS A 639 -0.62 3.93 -15.40
N GLY A 640 -1.15 2.72 -15.59
CA GLY A 640 -2.21 2.44 -16.56
C GLY A 640 -3.49 3.22 -16.27
N ILE A 641 -3.95 3.19 -15.03
CA ILE A 641 -5.17 3.87 -14.59
C ILE A 641 -5.06 5.39 -14.75
N TYR A 642 -3.92 5.98 -14.34
CA TYR A 642 -3.69 7.41 -14.51
C TYR A 642 -3.70 7.83 -15.99
N ASN A 643 -3.09 7.04 -16.88
CA ASN A 643 -3.12 7.30 -18.31
C ASN A 643 -4.56 7.26 -18.87
N ASN A 644 -5.37 6.33 -18.39
CA ASN A 644 -6.77 6.20 -18.80
C ASN A 644 -7.63 7.37 -18.28
N ILE A 645 -7.41 7.81 -17.03
CA ILE A 645 -8.03 9.03 -16.48
C ILE A 645 -7.67 10.24 -17.36
N LYS A 646 -6.41 10.38 -17.79
CA LYS A 646 -5.99 11.49 -18.65
C LYS A 646 -6.68 11.47 -20.02
N ASN A 647 -6.91 10.28 -20.59
CA ASN A 647 -7.65 10.12 -21.84
C ASN A 647 -9.12 10.51 -21.69
N PHE A 648 -9.73 10.17 -20.56
CA PHE A 648 -11.10 10.58 -20.23
C PHE A 648 -11.23 12.08 -19.99
N VAL A 649 -10.33 12.67 -19.19
CA VAL A 649 -10.29 14.12 -18.96
C VAL A 649 -10.18 14.88 -20.28
N ARG A 650 -9.36 14.38 -21.21
CA ARG A 650 -9.24 14.97 -22.56
C ARG A 650 -10.58 14.96 -23.30
N PHE A 651 -11.24 13.80 -23.34
CA PHE A 651 -12.54 13.63 -23.98
C PHE A 651 -13.56 14.62 -23.38
N GLN A 652 -13.75 14.56 -22.07
CA GLN A 652 -14.67 15.41 -21.32
C GLN A 652 -14.45 16.91 -21.61
N LEU A 653 -13.21 17.38 -21.44
CA LEU A 653 -12.90 18.80 -21.59
C LEU A 653 -13.08 19.27 -23.03
N SER A 654 -12.76 18.44 -24.02
CA SER A 654 -12.97 18.83 -25.42
C SER A 654 -14.45 19.04 -25.75
N THR A 655 -15.34 18.28 -25.14
CA THR A 655 -16.79 18.38 -25.34
C THR A 655 -17.38 19.56 -24.56
N SER A 656 -17.03 19.75 -23.28
CA SER A 656 -17.47 20.91 -22.51
C SER A 656 -16.98 22.24 -23.10
N ILE A 657 -15.71 22.30 -23.56
CA ILE A 657 -15.18 23.50 -24.23
C ILE A 657 -15.88 23.73 -25.57
N ALA A 658 -16.16 22.67 -26.35
CA ALA A 658 -16.91 22.79 -27.60
C ALA A 658 -18.34 23.31 -27.38
N ALA A 659 -19.06 22.79 -26.38
CA ALA A 659 -20.41 23.25 -26.04
C ALA A 659 -20.40 24.73 -25.61
N LEU A 660 -19.48 25.11 -24.72
CA LEU A 660 -19.39 26.47 -24.21
C LEU A 660 -19.00 27.47 -25.30
N THR A 661 -18.06 27.11 -26.18
CA THR A 661 -17.65 27.96 -27.30
C THR A 661 -18.73 28.07 -28.37
N LEU A 662 -19.47 26.99 -28.66
CA LEU A 662 -20.61 26.98 -29.58
C LEU A 662 -21.70 27.98 -29.13
N ILE A 663 -22.11 27.91 -27.86
CA ILE A 663 -23.14 28.80 -27.29
C ILE A 663 -22.64 30.25 -27.24
N SER A 664 -21.39 30.44 -26.82
CA SER A 664 -20.77 31.78 -26.79
C SER A 664 -20.74 32.41 -28.17
N LEU A 665 -20.35 31.66 -29.21
CA LEU A 665 -20.25 32.18 -30.57
C LEU A 665 -21.63 32.47 -31.17
N ALA A 666 -22.61 31.59 -30.95
CA ALA A 666 -23.98 31.82 -31.39
C ALA A 666 -24.55 33.13 -30.79
N THR A 667 -24.31 33.36 -29.50
CA THR A 667 -24.78 34.58 -28.82
C THR A 667 -24.08 35.84 -29.31
N LEU A 668 -22.76 35.78 -29.56
CA LEU A 668 -21.96 36.88 -30.10
C LEU A 668 -22.40 37.27 -31.52
N MET A 669 -22.69 36.28 -32.38
CA MET A 669 -23.15 36.50 -33.76
C MET A 669 -24.64 36.84 -33.86
N ASN A 670 -25.34 36.95 -32.73
CA ASN A 670 -26.78 37.17 -32.64
C ASN A 670 -27.63 36.11 -33.37
N PHE A 671 -27.13 34.88 -33.42
CA PHE A 671 -27.91 33.74 -33.88
C PHE A 671 -28.82 33.21 -32.77
N PRO A 672 -29.94 32.58 -33.12
CA PRO A 672 -30.71 31.79 -32.17
C PRO A 672 -29.85 30.70 -31.55
N ASN A 673 -30.15 30.33 -30.31
CA ASN A 673 -29.36 29.31 -29.62
C ASN A 673 -29.48 27.97 -30.37
N PRO A 674 -28.35 27.36 -30.77
CA PRO A 674 -28.35 26.14 -31.58
C PRO A 674 -28.81 24.89 -30.81
N LEU A 675 -28.77 24.95 -29.47
CA LEU A 675 -29.11 23.85 -28.57
C LEU A 675 -30.00 24.34 -27.42
N ASN A 676 -30.98 23.52 -27.05
CA ASN A 676 -31.84 23.76 -25.89
C ASN A 676 -31.16 23.25 -24.59
N ALA A 677 -31.52 23.81 -23.42
CA ALA A 677 -31.05 23.39 -22.11
C ALA A 677 -31.26 21.88 -21.85
N MET A 678 -32.40 21.32 -22.27
CA MET A 678 -32.68 19.87 -22.16
C MET A 678 -31.77 19.01 -23.06
N GLN A 679 -31.38 19.52 -24.23
CA GLN A 679 -30.47 18.84 -25.15
C GLN A 679 -29.04 18.87 -24.61
N ILE A 680 -28.63 19.98 -23.99
CA ILE A 680 -27.35 20.11 -23.28
C ILE A 680 -27.30 19.16 -22.09
N LEU A 681 -28.38 19.08 -21.30
CA LEU A 681 -28.50 18.11 -20.21
C LEU A 681 -28.37 16.67 -20.72
N TRP A 682 -28.99 16.34 -21.87
CA TRP A 682 -28.84 15.02 -22.48
C TRP A 682 -27.41 14.74 -22.95
N ILE A 683 -26.73 15.72 -23.54
CA ILE A 683 -25.31 15.61 -23.91
C ILE A 683 -24.48 15.32 -22.65
N ASN A 684 -24.73 16.05 -21.55
CA ASN A 684 -24.06 15.79 -20.28
C ASN A 684 -24.41 14.41 -19.72
N ILE A 685 -25.66 13.95 -19.81
CA ILE A 685 -26.05 12.60 -19.37
C ILE A 685 -25.45 11.51 -20.27
N ILE A 686 -25.29 11.71 -21.57
CA ILE A 686 -24.57 10.76 -22.41
C ILE A 686 -23.09 10.79 -22.03
N MET A 687 -22.50 11.96 -21.84
CA MET A 687 -21.09 12.12 -21.51
C MET A 687 -20.74 11.57 -20.11
N ASP A 688 -21.62 11.78 -19.12
CA ASP A 688 -21.41 11.51 -17.69
C ASP A 688 -22.21 10.29 -17.16
N GLY A 689 -23.23 9.82 -17.88
CA GLY A 689 -24.32 9.05 -17.29
C GLY A 689 -24.19 7.52 -17.27
N PRO A 690 -25.21 6.83 -16.73
CA PRO A 690 -25.16 5.42 -16.34
C PRO A 690 -25.02 4.36 -17.46
N PRO A 691 -25.34 4.60 -18.75
CA PRO A 691 -24.84 3.71 -19.81
C PRO A 691 -23.32 3.56 -19.68
N TYR A 692 -22.61 4.59 -19.20
CA TYR A 692 -21.18 4.59 -18.98
C TYR A 692 -20.68 3.82 -17.76
N LYS A 693 -21.56 3.42 -16.83
CA LYS A 693 -21.19 2.48 -15.75
C LYS A 693 -20.96 1.04 -16.23
N ASN A 694 -21.53 0.65 -17.37
CA ASN A 694 -21.16 -0.60 -18.05
C ASN A 694 -19.99 -0.39 -19.04
N ILE A 695 -19.70 0.86 -19.41
CA ILE A 695 -18.62 1.31 -20.33
C ILE A 695 -17.37 1.69 -19.54
N GLU A 696 -17.42 1.70 -18.22
CA GLU A 696 -16.27 1.83 -17.36
C GLU A 696 -15.20 0.75 -17.63
N HIS A 697 -15.64 -0.40 -18.15
CA HIS A 697 -14.76 -1.43 -18.70
C HIS A 697 -14.10 -1.06 -20.06
N CYS A 698 -14.50 0.04 -20.70
CA CYS A 698 -13.79 0.66 -21.82
C CYS A 698 -12.61 1.52 -21.36
N LEU A 699 -12.74 2.24 -20.24
CA LEU A 699 -11.62 2.93 -19.57
C LEU A 699 -10.54 1.96 -19.10
N LEU A 700 -10.82 0.66 -19.16
CA LEU A 700 -9.86 -0.41 -18.98
C LEU A 700 -9.21 -0.83 -20.31
N GLU A 701 -8.68 0.12 -21.06
CA GLU A 701 -7.69 -0.28 -22.07
C GLU A 701 -6.56 -1.03 -21.34
N PRO A 702 -6.08 -2.16 -21.89
CA PRO A 702 -4.98 -2.89 -21.30
C PRO A 702 -3.79 -1.94 -21.16
N VAL A 703 -3.10 -2.03 -20.02
CA VAL A 703 -1.99 -1.13 -19.68
C VAL A 703 -0.99 -1.11 -20.83
N ASP A 704 -0.78 0.07 -21.41
CA ASP A 704 0.16 0.23 -22.53
C ASP A 704 1.58 -0.06 -22.02
N ARG A 705 2.28 -1.01 -22.65
CA ARG A 705 3.63 -1.40 -22.24
C ARG A 705 4.63 -0.25 -22.34
N ASP A 706 4.35 0.71 -23.21
CA ASP A 706 5.16 1.93 -23.38
C ASP A 706 4.99 2.91 -22.21
N VAL A 707 3.87 2.83 -21.48
CA VAL A 707 3.60 3.64 -20.27
C VAL A 707 4.30 3.03 -19.05
N ILE A 708 4.35 1.69 -18.97
CA ILE A 708 5.01 0.97 -17.87
C ILE A 708 6.51 1.31 -17.79
N ARG A 709 7.18 1.38 -18.95
CA ARG A 709 8.63 1.64 -19.07
C ARG A 709 9.05 3.08 -18.76
N LYS A 710 8.11 4.03 -18.68
CA LYS A 710 8.44 5.42 -18.37
C LYS A 710 8.77 5.58 -16.89
N PRO A 711 9.68 6.50 -16.55
CA PRO A 711 9.97 6.81 -15.16
C PRO A 711 8.74 7.37 -14.42
N PRO A 712 8.73 7.32 -13.08
CA PRO A 712 7.73 7.97 -12.25
C PRO A 712 7.50 9.42 -12.66
N ARG A 713 6.24 9.83 -12.67
CA ARG A 713 5.84 11.20 -13.03
C ARG A 713 6.30 12.18 -11.96
N ASN A 714 6.73 13.38 -12.37
CA ASN A 714 6.90 14.48 -11.43
C ASN A 714 5.52 15.00 -10.97
N VAL A 715 5.30 15.06 -9.67
CA VAL A 715 4.04 15.49 -9.05
C VAL A 715 3.66 16.92 -9.44
N ARG A 716 4.65 17.76 -9.75
CA ARG A 716 4.47 19.15 -10.19
C ARG A 716 3.93 19.27 -11.61
N ASP A 717 4.02 18.21 -12.41
CA ASP A 717 3.45 18.22 -13.75
C ASP A 717 1.93 18.23 -13.65
N SER A 718 1.29 19.15 -14.37
CA SER A 718 -0.15 19.21 -14.46
C SER A 718 -0.70 18.01 -15.25
N ILE A 719 -1.87 17.52 -14.86
CA ILE A 719 -2.62 16.48 -15.61
C ILE A 719 -2.85 16.94 -17.06
N ILE A 720 -3.14 18.23 -17.25
CA ILE A 720 -3.36 18.85 -18.54
C ILE A 720 -2.05 19.49 -19.04
N THR A 721 -1.23 18.69 -19.72
CA THR A 721 -0.01 19.21 -20.36
C THR A 721 -0.34 20.16 -21.52
N ARG A 722 0.58 21.08 -21.87
CA ARG A 722 0.38 22.02 -22.99
C ARG A 722 0.04 21.30 -24.32
N SER A 723 0.66 20.15 -24.57
CA SER A 723 0.34 19.31 -25.73
C SER A 723 -1.11 18.79 -25.67
N LEU A 724 -1.60 18.41 -24.48
CA LEU A 724 -2.98 18.00 -24.30
C LEU A 724 -3.96 19.15 -24.57
N ILE A 725 -3.67 20.37 -24.09
CA ILE A 725 -4.49 21.55 -24.35
C ILE A 725 -4.62 21.83 -25.84
N VAL A 726 -3.50 21.81 -26.58
CA VAL A 726 -3.53 22.03 -28.04
C VAL A 726 -4.43 21.00 -28.72
N LYS A 727 -4.32 19.72 -28.33
CA LYS A 727 -5.16 18.65 -28.89
C LYS A 727 -6.64 18.83 -28.55
N ILE A 728 -6.95 19.23 -27.32
CA ILE A 728 -8.31 19.54 -26.86
C ILE A 728 -8.89 20.69 -27.71
N LEU A 729 -8.15 21.79 -27.85
CA LEU A 729 -8.60 22.95 -28.63
C LEU A 729 -8.82 22.63 -30.11
N VAL A 730 -7.95 21.81 -30.72
CA VAL A 730 -8.13 21.38 -32.11
C VAL A 730 -9.38 20.51 -32.27
N SER A 731 -9.59 19.54 -31.38
CA SER A 731 -10.82 18.73 -31.37
C SER A 731 -12.06 19.62 -31.20
N SER A 732 -12.07 20.50 -30.20
CA SER A 732 -13.20 21.41 -29.94
C SER A 732 -13.47 22.33 -31.13
N PHE A 733 -12.44 22.87 -31.78
CA PHE A 733 -12.59 23.73 -32.95
C PHE A 733 -13.28 23.02 -34.11
N ILE A 734 -12.94 21.76 -34.38
CA ILE A 734 -13.57 20.98 -35.45
C ILE A 734 -15.05 20.71 -35.11
N ILE A 735 -15.36 20.35 -33.86
CA ILE A 735 -16.72 20.11 -33.40
C ILE A 735 -17.57 21.38 -33.56
N VAL A 736 -17.05 22.53 -33.13
CA VAL A 736 -17.75 23.83 -33.24
C VAL A 736 -17.96 24.22 -34.70
N CYS A 737 -16.92 24.15 -35.53
CA CYS A 737 -17.04 24.47 -36.95
C CYS A 737 -18.02 23.56 -37.69
N GLY A 738 -18.00 22.26 -37.39
CA GLY A 738 -18.90 21.28 -38.01
C GLY A 738 -20.35 21.44 -37.58
N THR A 739 -20.60 21.70 -36.29
CA THR A 739 -21.96 21.92 -35.75
C THR A 739 -22.54 23.25 -36.23
N LEU A 740 -21.75 24.32 -36.27
CA LEU A 740 -22.17 25.60 -36.86
C LEU A 740 -22.40 25.52 -38.36
N PHE A 741 -21.58 24.76 -39.10
CA PHE A 741 -21.79 24.55 -40.53
C PHE A 741 -23.14 23.87 -40.80
N VAL A 742 -23.46 22.84 -40.01
CA VAL A 742 -24.75 22.16 -40.06
C VAL A 742 -25.89 23.13 -39.72
N PHE A 743 -25.77 23.87 -38.63
CA PHE A 743 -26.77 24.85 -38.21
C PHE A 743 -27.01 25.93 -39.28
N TRP A 744 -25.94 26.49 -39.85
CA TRP A 744 -26.01 27.51 -40.91
C TRP A 744 -26.64 26.97 -42.19
N ARG A 745 -26.38 25.71 -42.54
CA ARG A 745 -26.95 25.09 -43.74
C ARG A 745 -28.46 24.92 -43.64
N GLU A 746 -28.98 24.56 -42.46
CA GLU A 746 -30.41 24.37 -42.26
C GLU A 746 -31.15 25.68 -42.02
N LEU A 747 -30.49 26.71 -41.46
CA LEU A 747 -31.09 28.05 -41.28
C LEU A 747 -31.38 28.82 -42.57
N ARG A 748 -31.19 28.20 -43.75
CA ARG A 748 -31.35 28.85 -45.06
C ARG A 748 -32.77 29.36 -45.33
N ASP A 749 -33.74 28.81 -44.63
CA ASP A 749 -35.17 29.17 -44.73
C ASP A 749 -35.59 30.29 -43.75
N ASN A 750 -34.65 30.85 -42.95
CA ASN A 750 -34.86 31.95 -41.99
C ASN A 750 -35.88 31.70 -40.85
N GLU A 751 -36.45 30.50 -40.74
CA GLU A 751 -37.29 30.06 -39.61
C GLU A 751 -36.58 28.94 -38.84
N ILE A 752 -36.71 28.94 -37.50
CA ILE A 752 -36.12 27.90 -36.65
C ILE A 752 -37.14 26.78 -36.51
N THR A 753 -36.89 25.65 -37.16
CA THR A 753 -37.74 24.46 -37.04
C THR A 753 -37.20 23.49 -35.96
N PRO A 754 -38.07 22.67 -35.32
CA PRO A 754 -37.62 21.58 -34.45
C PRO A 754 -36.64 20.63 -35.13
N ARG A 755 -36.78 20.44 -36.45
CA ARG A 755 -35.82 19.71 -37.28
C ARG A 755 -34.41 20.28 -37.23
N ASP A 756 -34.23 21.60 -37.34
CA ASP A 756 -32.90 22.24 -37.39
C ASP A 756 -32.14 22.04 -36.07
N THR A 757 -32.85 22.20 -34.96
CA THR A 757 -32.29 21.95 -33.62
C THR A 757 -31.97 20.46 -33.44
N THR A 758 -32.82 19.55 -33.96
CA THR A 758 -32.56 18.11 -33.90
C THR A 758 -31.36 17.69 -34.74
N MET A 759 -31.18 18.28 -35.92
CA MET A 759 -30.04 18.01 -36.81
C MET A 759 -28.72 18.52 -36.20
N THR A 760 -28.75 19.70 -35.60
CA THR A 760 -27.60 20.28 -34.88
C THR A 760 -27.25 19.47 -33.62
N PHE A 761 -28.26 19.08 -32.85
CA PHE A 761 -28.12 18.23 -31.66
C PHE A 761 -27.52 16.85 -32.00
N THR A 762 -28.05 16.18 -33.01
CA THR A 762 -27.54 14.87 -33.46
C THR A 762 -26.14 14.95 -34.05
N CYS A 763 -25.83 16.03 -34.77
CA CYS A 763 -24.47 16.33 -35.24
C CYS A 763 -23.49 16.43 -34.06
N PHE A 764 -23.84 17.17 -33.01
CA PHE A 764 -23.02 17.32 -31.82
C PHE A 764 -22.76 15.97 -31.13
N VAL A 765 -23.81 15.17 -30.92
CA VAL A 765 -23.68 13.84 -30.28
C VAL A 765 -22.80 12.89 -31.11
N PHE A 766 -22.92 12.88 -32.44
CA PHE A 766 -22.07 12.04 -33.29
C PHE A 766 -20.61 12.51 -33.31
N PHE A 767 -20.36 13.83 -33.31
CA PHE A 767 -19.01 14.37 -33.13
C PHE A 767 -18.38 13.89 -31.82
N ASP A 768 -19.17 13.88 -30.75
CA ASP A 768 -18.73 13.41 -29.44
C ASP A 768 -18.34 11.92 -29.48
N MET A 769 -19.14 11.06 -30.14
CA MET A 769 -18.81 9.64 -30.29
C MET A 769 -17.50 9.39 -31.06
N PHE A 770 -17.26 10.12 -32.16
CA PHE A 770 -16.00 10.01 -32.92
C PHE A 770 -14.81 10.60 -32.16
N ASN A 771 -15.05 11.65 -31.36
CA ASN A 771 -14.04 12.23 -30.49
C ASN A 771 -13.67 11.29 -29.33
N ALA A 772 -14.63 10.55 -28.78
CA ALA A 772 -14.40 9.49 -27.79
C ALA A 772 -13.51 8.40 -28.36
N LEU A 773 -13.77 7.95 -29.59
CA LEU A 773 -12.94 6.97 -30.29
C LEU A 773 -11.49 7.46 -30.47
N SER A 774 -11.31 8.72 -30.84
CA SER A 774 -9.96 9.29 -31.02
C SER A 774 -9.21 9.47 -29.70
N SER A 775 -9.94 9.78 -28.63
CA SER A 775 -9.39 10.04 -27.29
C SER A 775 -8.97 8.77 -26.54
N ARG A 776 -9.29 7.57 -27.07
CA ARG A 776 -8.86 6.27 -26.52
C ARG A 776 -7.36 6.18 -26.26
N SER A 777 -6.53 6.72 -27.16
CA SER A 777 -5.08 6.77 -26.99
C SER A 777 -4.49 8.11 -27.37
N GLN A 778 -3.48 8.57 -26.61
CA GLN A 778 -2.77 9.83 -26.89
C GLN A 778 -1.73 9.68 -28.01
N THR A 779 -1.19 8.48 -28.19
CA THR A 779 0.00 8.21 -29.02
C THR A 779 -0.23 7.14 -30.06
N ARG A 780 -1.11 6.16 -29.81
CA ARG A 780 -1.42 5.07 -30.75
C ARG A 780 -2.55 5.42 -31.68
N MET A 781 -2.41 4.96 -32.92
CA MET A 781 -3.44 5.10 -33.94
C MET A 781 -4.57 4.11 -33.68
N VAL A 782 -5.81 4.49 -34.00
CA VAL A 782 -7.00 3.64 -33.78
C VAL A 782 -6.90 2.33 -34.58
N HIS A 783 -6.25 2.36 -35.75
CA HIS A 783 -6.04 1.17 -36.58
C HIS A 783 -5.11 0.12 -35.93
N GLU A 784 -4.05 0.57 -35.23
CA GLU A 784 -3.10 -0.33 -34.56
C GLU A 784 -3.70 -1.00 -33.33
N MET A 785 -4.65 -0.34 -32.66
CA MET A 785 -5.30 -0.88 -31.46
C MET A 785 -6.44 -1.85 -31.79
N GLY A 786 -6.99 -1.77 -33.00
CA GLY A 786 -8.18 -2.51 -33.43
C GLY A 786 -9.47 -1.91 -32.86
N LEU A 787 -10.42 -1.57 -33.75
CA LEU A 787 -11.71 -0.97 -33.41
C LEU A 787 -12.52 -1.82 -32.41
N CYS A 788 -12.51 -3.15 -32.59
CA CYS A 788 -13.28 -4.11 -31.78
C CYS A 788 -12.45 -4.82 -30.69
N SER A 789 -11.23 -4.36 -30.41
CA SER A 789 -10.36 -4.99 -29.38
C SER A 789 -11.02 -4.94 -28.00
N ASN A 790 -11.67 -3.82 -27.67
CA ASN A 790 -12.47 -3.68 -26.45
C ASN A 790 -13.97 -3.84 -26.76
N ARG A 791 -14.51 -5.03 -26.48
CA ARG A 791 -15.95 -5.34 -26.70
C ARG A 791 -16.87 -4.41 -25.89
N MET A 792 -16.45 -3.97 -24.71
CA MET A 792 -17.24 -3.13 -23.82
C MET A 792 -17.36 -1.70 -24.35
N PHE A 793 -16.30 -1.18 -24.98
CA PHE A 793 -16.39 0.07 -25.74
C PHE A 793 -17.36 -0.02 -26.92
N CYS A 794 -17.45 -1.16 -27.60
CA CYS A 794 -18.39 -1.30 -28.70
C CYS A 794 -19.83 -1.30 -28.19
N TYR A 795 -20.12 -1.98 -27.08
CA TYR A 795 -21.43 -1.92 -26.43
C TYR A 795 -21.76 -0.50 -25.94
N ALA A 796 -20.74 0.25 -25.54
CA ALA A 796 -20.85 1.64 -25.15
C ALA A 796 -21.44 2.53 -26.22
N VAL A 797 -20.70 2.60 -27.32
CA VAL A 797 -21.01 3.44 -28.46
C VAL A 797 -22.34 3.00 -29.06
N LEU A 798 -22.60 1.69 -29.11
CA LEU A 798 -23.88 1.16 -29.58
C LEU A 798 -25.04 1.57 -28.67
N GLY A 799 -24.86 1.53 -27.34
CA GLY A 799 -25.85 2.00 -26.37
C GLY A 799 -26.15 3.50 -26.51
N SER A 800 -25.12 4.34 -26.68
CA SER A 800 -25.27 5.78 -26.89
C SER A 800 -25.97 6.10 -28.21
N ILE A 801 -25.62 5.40 -29.30
CA ILE A 801 -26.31 5.52 -30.59
C ILE A 801 -27.77 5.09 -30.46
N MET A 802 -28.05 3.96 -29.79
CA MET A 802 -29.42 3.52 -29.55
C MET A 802 -30.22 4.52 -28.72
N GLY A 803 -29.62 5.08 -27.65
CA GLY A 803 -30.22 6.12 -26.84
C GLY A 803 -30.55 7.37 -27.65
N GLN A 804 -29.62 7.81 -28.50
CA GLN A 804 -29.84 8.94 -29.39
C GLN A 804 -30.96 8.68 -30.41
N LEU A 805 -31.02 7.48 -30.99
CA LEU A 805 -32.12 7.08 -31.87
C LEU A 805 -33.46 7.03 -31.12
N LEU A 806 -33.47 6.59 -29.86
CA LEU A 806 -34.66 6.59 -29.01
C LEU A 806 -35.17 8.02 -28.79
N VAL A 807 -34.29 8.98 -28.53
CA VAL A 807 -34.67 10.40 -28.38
C VAL A 807 -35.22 11.00 -29.68
N ILE A 808 -34.75 10.56 -30.85
CA ILE A 808 -35.19 11.08 -32.15
C ILE A 808 -36.51 10.44 -32.62
N TYR A 809 -36.77 9.17 -32.30
CA TYR A 809 -37.90 8.42 -32.89
C TYR A 809 -39.02 8.07 -31.90
N PHE A 810 -38.80 8.16 -30.58
CA PHE A 810 -39.79 7.75 -29.59
C PHE A 810 -40.66 8.94 -29.14
N PRO A 811 -42.00 8.92 -29.39
CA PRO A 811 -42.87 10.08 -29.17
C PRO A 811 -42.89 10.70 -27.76
N PRO A 812 -42.79 9.92 -26.66
CA PRO A 812 -42.68 10.50 -25.31
C PRO A 812 -41.39 11.31 -25.12
N LEU A 813 -40.27 10.81 -25.62
CA LEU A 813 -38.98 11.49 -25.50
C LEU A 813 -38.89 12.68 -26.46
N GLN A 814 -39.48 12.58 -27.65
CA GLN A 814 -39.59 13.71 -28.59
C GLN A 814 -40.28 14.93 -27.97
N LYS A 815 -41.34 14.72 -27.18
CA LYS A 815 -42.04 15.81 -26.48
C LYS A 815 -41.18 16.46 -25.39
N VAL A 816 -40.36 15.68 -24.69
CA VAL A 816 -39.49 16.17 -23.59
C VAL A 816 -38.27 16.91 -24.14
N PHE A 817 -37.63 16.37 -25.19
CA PHE A 817 -36.41 16.93 -25.79
C PHE A 817 -36.66 17.85 -26.98
N GLN A 818 -37.93 18.04 -27.36
CA GLN A 818 -38.37 18.87 -28.49
C GLN A 818 -37.69 18.47 -29.80
N THR A 819 -37.63 17.16 -30.09
CA THR A 819 -36.96 16.61 -31.28
C THR A 819 -37.94 16.14 -32.35
N GLU A 820 -37.48 16.11 -33.60
CA GLU A 820 -38.22 15.64 -34.78
C GLU A 820 -37.49 14.47 -35.47
N SER A 821 -38.24 13.59 -36.16
CA SER A 821 -37.64 12.45 -36.85
C SER A 821 -36.76 12.87 -38.04
N LEU A 822 -35.53 12.37 -38.09
CA LEU A 822 -34.58 12.61 -39.19
C LEU A 822 -34.67 11.54 -40.29
N SER A 823 -34.29 11.90 -41.51
CA SER A 823 -34.19 10.94 -42.61
C SER A 823 -32.89 10.13 -42.54
N ILE A 824 -32.87 8.96 -43.20
CA ILE A 824 -31.67 8.11 -43.26
C ILE A 824 -30.53 8.81 -44.02
N LEU A 825 -30.85 9.64 -45.03
CA LEU A 825 -29.85 10.41 -45.77
C LEU A 825 -29.18 11.47 -44.89
N ASP A 826 -29.97 12.12 -44.01
CA ASP A 826 -29.44 13.09 -43.05
C ASP A 826 -28.48 12.41 -42.07
N LEU A 827 -28.84 11.22 -41.58
CA LEU A 827 -27.96 10.43 -40.70
C LEU A 827 -26.65 10.01 -41.38
N LEU A 828 -26.69 9.57 -42.64
CA LEU A 828 -25.49 9.21 -43.40
C LEU A 828 -24.58 10.43 -43.64
N PHE A 829 -25.18 11.58 -43.96
CA PHE A 829 -24.46 12.84 -44.09
C PHE A 829 -23.76 13.23 -42.78
N LEU A 830 -24.47 13.16 -41.66
CA LEU A 830 -23.92 13.46 -40.34
C LEU A 830 -22.77 12.53 -39.97
N VAL A 831 -22.88 11.22 -40.21
CA VAL A 831 -21.80 10.25 -39.94
C VAL A 831 -20.55 10.58 -40.77
N GLY A 832 -20.73 10.92 -42.05
CA GLY A 832 -19.62 11.33 -42.93
C GLY A 832 -18.91 12.58 -42.40
N LEU A 833 -19.67 13.62 -42.07
CA LEU A 833 -19.14 14.88 -41.56
C LEU A 833 -18.43 14.71 -40.19
N THR A 834 -19.04 13.95 -39.27
CA THR A 834 -18.51 13.78 -37.91
C THR A 834 -17.26 12.91 -37.83
N SER A 835 -17.06 12.01 -38.79
CA SER A 835 -15.82 11.21 -38.91
C SER A 835 -14.55 12.06 -39.09
N SER A 836 -14.68 13.31 -39.53
CA SER A 836 -13.56 14.25 -39.75
C SER A 836 -12.72 14.50 -38.49
N VAL A 837 -13.33 14.58 -37.30
CA VAL A 837 -12.61 14.76 -36.03
C VAL A 837 -11.62 13.62 -35.77
N CYS A 838 -12.05 12.39 -36.07
CA CYS A 838 -11.20 11.22 -35.92
C CYS A 838 -10.04 11.26 -36.92
N MET A 839 -10.31 11.58 -38.19
CA MET A 839 -9.26 11.64 -39.22
C MET A 839 -8.18 12.68 -38.90
N VAL A 840 -8.57 13.90 -38.51
CA VAL A 840 -7.61 14.97 -38.18
C VAL A 840 -6.77 14.58 -36.96
N SER A 841 -7.40 14.01 -35.94
CA SER A 841 -6.69 13.58 -34.74
C SER A 841 -5.68 12.47 -35.02
N GLU A 842 -5.99 11.52 -35.91
CA GLU A 842 -5.06 10.47 -36.34
C GLU A 842 -3.88 11.03 -37.14
N VAL A 843 -4.10 12.04 -37.99
CA VAL A 843 -3.03 12.75 -38.70
C VAL A 843 -2.09 13.44 -37.70
N ILE A 844 -2.62 14.10 -36.67
CA ILE A 844 -1.81 14.75 -35.63
C ILE A 844 -0.94 13.72 -34.90
N LYS A 845 -1.51 12.57 -34.50
CA LYS A 845 -0.74 11.50 -33.85
C LYS A 845 0.38 10.96 -34.75
N LYS A 846 0.11 10.79 -36.06
CA LYS A 846 1.11 10.35 -37.04
C LYS A 846 2.25 11.36 -37.19
N LEU A 847 1.94 12.66 -37.26
CA LEU A 847 2.94 13.72 -37.34
C LEU A 847 3.81 13.82 -36.07
N GLU A 848 3.22 13.63 -34.89
CA GLU A 848 3.96 13.62 -33.63
C GLU A 848 4.92 12.45 -33.53
N ARG A 849 4.53 11.25 -33.99
CA ARG A 849 5.44 10.10 -34.05
C ARG A 849 6.63 10.34 -34.96
N LEU A 850 6.40 10.95 -36.14
CA LEU A 850 7.48 11.30 -37.07
C LEU A 850 8.47 12.30 -36.46
N ARG A 851 7.98 13.30 -35.73
CA ARG A 851 8.82 14.28 -35.01
C ARG A 851 9.48 13.73 -33.74
N GLY A 852 8.85 12.77 -33.07
CA GLY A 852 9.35 12.14 -31.85
C GLY A 852 10.56 11.23 -32.11
N GLY A 853 10.62 10.62 -33.30
CA GLY A 853 11.79 9.83 -33.74
C GLY A 853 13.06 10.67 -33.90
N GLU A 854 12.94 11.96 -34.23
CA GLU A 854 14.10 12.87 -34.35
C GLU A 854 14.64 13.34 -32.99
N LYS A 855 13.77 13.52 -31.97
CA LYS A 855 14.21 13.98 -30.65
C LYS A 855 14.91 12.93 -29.80
N MET A 856 14.66 11.65 -30.05
CA MET A 856 15.28 10.56 -29.28
C MET A 856 16.76 10.35 -29.65
N ALA A 857 17.21 10.87 -30.80
CA ALA A 857 18.60 10.85 -31.22
C ALA A 857 19.48 11.93 -30.56
N ASP A 858 18.88 12.96 -29.94
CA ASP A 858 19.60 14.12 -29.36
C ASP A 858 19.65 14.13 -27.82
N THR A 859 19.09 13.12 -27.14
CA THR A 859 18.95 13.10 -25.66
C THR A 859 19.80 12.06 -24.92
N ASP A 860 20.72 11.36 -25.59
CA ASP A 860 21.65 10.43 -24.93
C ASP A 860 22.82 11.12 -24.17
N ASP A 861 22.89 12.45 -24.15
CA ASP A 861 24.02 13.21 -23.59
C ASP A 861 23.77 13.88 -22.21
N PHE A 862 22.70 13.52 -21.49
CA PHE A 862 22.43 14.05 -20.15
C PHE A 862 22.28 12.96 -19.08
N HIS A 863 23.39 12.28 -18.80
CA HIS A 863 23.61 11.55 -17.54
C HIS A 863 24.65 12.31 -16.72
N ASP A 864 24.23 13.31 -15.94
CA ASP A 864 24.95 13.82 -14.75
C ASP A 864 24.14 14.96 -14.08
N VAL A 865 23.28 14.64 -13.11
CA VAL A 865 22.95 15.46 -11.92
C VAL A 865 22.58 14.53 -10.77
#